data_AF-A0A2B2G1Q9-F1
#
_entry.id   AF-A0A2B2G1Q9-F1
#
_cell.length_a   1.000
_cell.length_b   1.000
_cell.length_c   1.000
_cell.angle_alpha   90.00
_cell.angle_beta   90.00
_cell.angle_gamma   90.00
#
_symmetry.space_group_name_H-M   'P 1'
#
loop_
_entity.id
_entity.type
_entity.pdbx_description
1 polymer ?
#
loop_
_entity_poly.entity_id
_entity_poly.type
_entity_poly.pdbx_seq_one_letter_code
_entity_poly.pdbx_strand_id
1 'polypeptide(L)'
;MFQKPMKVLATSAILTTTLFSPVMTNSLIVHAETIAAQNTNQYEQREFDLPATGSYGEEAKRERRSNQKTYMPTGIYVKPNEQVTIEVSGTQKIRAIIGTHQYDKEWGKEVNLSPGSNTISSPNGGLIGFDNPQDTGTVKVKVTQGGSPVPFFELGKHTKEDWIAMMNKYPDAHAVQLKSEKAVLTVTQDSAKKYIVDQDPIPLLKKYDEMIRAQDKISGLSEKDPNPLHRSTRRIWAFVENPNKPDWGMYASLDGAAFTTAGNAIESALNVNKFGWGQLHEAGHARQQYPWTWNHDLRGMTEVTVNLYSLAAQKQLFPNQPTRLEKERDYDKAFAYLKQTDKDYKKIDDLFVKLVMIWQLQLAYGDDFYPNLHKLYRELPENQLPKTDEEKMQAFIYNTSKVAKQNLLPFFDQWGLKASQETRQKIEALNYPILIAPIWEATDSKPVKANVLKLGGRVWEDSNQNGIQDQSEKGMEGVRVQLLNKDGNGLKEVKTDKEGHYLFDGLIENTYRVQVEKLTGYIFMPKQSGQDLTVDSNVSEAGVTDTITLLHDDLTIDAGVNRNIFKDVPQGHWAFSAIHHLANEGIIAGYGNGIFGMGDNVTREQVAALIYRTLHIEKQDKYENPYGDIDKNSTMFSEEILALTKLGIFQGDNQGNFRPKAAITRAEMAQVITKAFRLNVKAPHNFNDVPANSWAKDAISAIQSNHIAAGIGEGKFAPDMKVTREQYAQFLYNAILNGRSHQ
;
A
#
# COMPACT_ATOMS: atom_id res chain seq x y z
N MET A 1 -51.93 -4.99 -4.11
CA MET A 1 -52.04 -3.96 -5.16
C MET A 1 -50.64 -3.71 -5.72
N PHE A 2 -50.47 -4.03 -7.02
CA PHE A 2 -49.31 -3.82 -7.88
C PHE A 2 -47.89 -4.16 -7.38
N GLN A 3 -47.54 -5.45 -7.52
CA GLN A 3 -46.19 -5.88 -7.92
C GLN A 3 -46.13 -5.97 -9.44
N LYS A 4 -45.00 -5.57 -10.05
CA LYS A 4 -44.57 -6.00 -11.39
C LYS A 4 -43.04 -6.20 -11.43
N PRO A 5 -42.55 -7.09 -12.33
CA PRO A 5 -41.55 -8.08 -11.96
C PRO A 5 -40.28 -8.06 -12.83
N MET A 6 -39.27 -8.78 -12.34
CA MET A 6 -38.08 -9.23 -13.07
C MET A 6 -38.37 -10.60 -13.71
N LYS A 7 -37.96 -10.83 -14.98
CA LYS A 7 -37.77 -12.19 -15.52
C LYS A 7 -36.88 -12.23 -16.77
N VAL A 8 -35.95 -13.19 -16.71
CA VAL A 8 -35.07 -13.75 -17.75
C VAL A 8 -35.85 -14.76 -18.61
N LEU A 9 -35.38 -15.06 -19.84
CA LEU A 9 -35.36 -16.37 -20.58
C LEU A 9 -34.95 -16.07 -22.05
N ALA A 10 -33.87 -16.62 -22.62
CA ALA A 10 -33.55 -18.00 -23.06
C ALA A 10 -33.87 -18.29 -24.54
N THR A 11 -32.94 -19.04 -25.14
CA THR A 11 -32.71 -19.49 -26.52
C THR A 11 -33.81 -20.36 -27.16
N SER A 12 -33.87 -20.39 -28.50
CA SER A 12 -34.19 -21.59 -29.32
C SER A 12 -34.00 -21.37 -30.83
N ALA A 13 -33.52 -22.40 -31.52
CA ALA A 13 -33.32 -22.53 -32.97
C ALA A 13 -34.23 -23.64 -33.53
N ILE A 14 -34.82 -23.52 -34.73
CA ILE A 14 -35.37 -24.66 -35.52
C ILE A 14 -35.25 -24.42 -37.05
N LEU A 15 -35.05 -25.56 -37.73
CA LEU A 15 -34.77 -25.92 -39.13
C LEU A 15 -35.70 -25.47 -40.29
N THR A 16 -35.09 -25.64 -41.47
CA THR A 16 -35.48 -25.61 -42.90
C THR A 16 -36.65 -26.49 -43.39
N THR A 17 -37.31 -26.07 -44.49
CA THR A 17 -37.73 -26.92 -45.63
C THR A 17 -37.93 -26.12 -46.93
N THR A 18 -37.46 -26.67 -48.05
CA THR A 18 -37.53 -26.22 -49.46
C THR A 18 -38.78 -26.74 -50.19
N LEU A 19 -39.25 -26.07 -51.27
CA LEU A 19 -39.91 -26.71 -52.44
C LEU A 19 -40.12 -25.74 -53.65
N PHE A 20 -39.41 -26.06 -54.75
CA PHE A 20 -39.64 -25.97 -56.21
C PHE A 20 -40.43 -24.83 -56.93
N SER A 21 -39.81 -24.37 -58.04
CA SER A 21 -40.30 -23.45 -59.10
C SER A 21 -41.19 -24.12 -60.18
N PRO A 22 -41.77 -23.35 -61.15
CA PRO A 22 -41.11 -23.22 -62.46
C PRO A 22 -41.28 -21.88 -63.23
N VAL A 23 -40.17 -21.46 -63.87
CA VAL A 23 -39.93 -20.92 -65.24
C VAL A 23 -40.98 -20.03 -65.94
N MET A 24 -40.56 -18.80 -66.33
CA MET A 24 -40.58 -18.28 -67.72
C MET A 24 -39.76 -16.97 -67.85
N THR A 25 -38.92 -17.00 -68.88
CA THR A 25 -37.90 -16.09 -69.42
C THR A 25 -38.29 -14.61 -69.65
N ASN A 26 -37.39 -13.66 -69.34
CA ASN A 26 -36.57 -13.00 -70.38
C ASN A 26 -35.54 -11.98 -69.81
N SER A 27 -34.34 -12.03 -70.39
CA SER A 27 -33.28 -11.00 -70.43
C SER A 27 -32.71 -10.46 -69.11
N LEU A 28 -31.66 -11.13 -68.62
CA LEU A 28 -30.60 -10.51 -67.81
C LEU A 28 -29.31 -10.55 -68.62
N ILE A 29 -28.93 -9.41 -69.19
CA ILE A 29 -27.53 -9.04 -69.35
C ILE A 29 -27.26 -8.00 -68.26
N VAL A 30 -26.08 -8.12 -67.66
CA VAL A 30 -25.42 -7.20 -66.71
C VAL A 30 -25.81 -7.33 -65.23
N HIS A 31 -24.95 -8.00 -64.46
CA HIS A 31 -24.16 -7.41 -63.35
C HIS A 31 -23.24 -8.49 -62.73
N ALA A 32 -22.29 -8.98 -63.54
CA ALA A 32 -21.12 -9.68 -63.02
C ALA A 32 -20.03 -8.68 -62.52
N GLU A 33 -20.21 -7.38 -62.76
CA GLU A 33 -19.26 -6.33 -62.35
C GLU A 33 -19.33 -5.98 -60.85
N THR A 34 -20.45 -6.23 -60.17
CA THR A 34 -20.64 -5.78 -58.78
C THR A 34 -20.00 -6.69 -57.73
N ILE A 35 -19.81 -7.98 -57.99
CA ILE A 35 -19.15 -8.91 -57.05
C ILE A 35 -17.62 -8.86 -57.19
N ALA A 36 -17.11 -8.62 -58.40
CA ALA A 36 -15.67 -8.49 -58.65
C ALA A 36 -15.07 -7.22 -58.00
N ALA A 37 -15.81 -6.10 -57.99
CA ALA A 37 -15.37 -4.84 -57.39
C ALA A 37 -15.39 -4.83 -55.84
N GLN A 38 -16.21 -5.68 -55.20
CA GLN A 38 -16.25 -5.75 -53.73
C GLN A 38 -15.05 -6.51 -53.12
N ASN A 39 -14.44 -7.46 -53.86
CA ASN A 39 -13.25 -8.17 -53.39
C ASN A 39 -11.93 -7.39 -53.61
N THR A 40 -11.88 -6.41 -54.51
CA THR A 40 -10.64 -5.68 -54.81
C THR A 40 -10.24 -4.66 -53.75
N ASN A 41 -11.18 -4.12 -52.95
CA ASN A 41 -10.92 -2.97 -52.07
C ASN A 41 -10.99 -3.28 -50.55
N GLN A 42 -11.05 -4.55 -50.13
CA GLN A 42 -11.28 -4.94 -48.72
C GLN A 42 -10.35 -4.24 -47.69
N TYR A 43 -9.09 -3.97 -48.05
CA TYR A 43 -8.08 -3.38 -47.14
C TYR A 43 -7.72 -1.93 -47.51
N GLU A 44 -8.45 -1.33 -48.45
CA GLU A 44 -8.17 0.02 -48.89
C GLU A 44 -8.97 1.04 -48.06
N GLN A 45 -8.28 1.89 -47.31
CA GLN A 45 -8.87 3.02 -46.61
C GLN A 45 -8.53 4.32 -47.33
N ARG A 46 -9.57 5.08 -47.73
CA ARG A 46 -9.41 6.39 -48.40
C ARG A 46 -10.08 7.53 -47.66
N GLU A 47 -10.87 7.24 -46.62
CA GLU A 47 -11.56 8.23 -45.80
C GLU A 47 -11.02 8.17 -44.36
N PHE A 48 -10.74 9.34 -43.79
CA PHE A 48 -10.08 9.49 -42.50
C PHE A 48 -10.80 10.53 -41.65
N ASP A 49 -11.12 10.16 -40.42
CA ASP A 49 -11.45 11.10 -39.36
C ASP A 49 -10.14 11.53 -38.68
N LEU A 50 -9.72 12.78 -38.93
CA LEU A 50 -8.44 13.30 -38.45
C LEU A 50 -8.66 14.16 -37.21
N PRO A 51 -8.49 13.60 -35.99
CA PRO A 51 -8.67 14.37 -34.76
C PRO A 51 -7.60 15.44 -34.61
N ALA A 52 -7.95 16.53 -33.96
CA ALA A 52 -7.04 17.60 -33.56
C ALA A 52 -5.99 17.09 -32.57
N THR A 53 -4.71 17.18 -32.95
CA THR A 53 -3.59 16.66 -32.14
C THR A 53 -2.73 17.75 -31.50
N GLY A 54 -3.01 19.02 -31.78
CA GLY A 54 -2.19 20.17 -31.38
C GLY A 54 -0.93 20.31 -32.24
N SER A 55 -0.35 21.50 -32.28
CA SER A 55 0.92 21.75 -32.96
C SER A 55 2.06 20.99 -32.26
N TYR A 56 2.93 20.31 -33.02
CA TYR A 56 4.07 19.59 -32.45
C TYR A 56 5.01 20.51 -31.64
N GLY A 57 5.15 21.78 -32.06
CA GLY A 57 5.99 22.76 -31.39
C GLY A 57 5.40 23.22 -30.05
N GLU A 58 4.09 23.49 -30.02
CA GLU A 58 3.40 23.89 -28.80
C GLU A 58 3.32 22.73 -27.79
N GLU A 59 3.11 21.50 -28.26
CA GLU A 59 3.13 20.31 -27.40
C GLU A 59 4.53 20.08 -26.77
N ALA A 60 5.60 20.25 -27.57
CA ALA A 60 6.96 20.14 -27.07
C ALA A 60 7.30 21.27 -26.07
N LYS A 61 6.88 22.51 -26.36
CA LYS A 61 7.02 23.65 -25.45
C LYS A 61 6.27 23.42 -24.14
N ARG A 62 5.03 22.92 -24.19
CA ARG A 62 4.23 22.59 -22.99
C ARG A 62 4.91 21.55 -22.11
N GLU A 63 5.39 20.48 -22.72
CA GLU A 63 6.02 19.36 -22.00
C GLU A 63 7.49 19.65 -21.62
N ARG A 64 8.07 20.73 -22.15
CA ARG A 64 9.47 21.16 -21.92
C ARG A 64 10.48 20.16 -22.46
N ARG A 65 10.20 19.56 -23.62
CA ARG A 65 11.01 18.52 -24.29
C ARG A 65 11.29 18.84 -25.76
N SER A 66 12.03 17.98 -26.44
CA SER A 66 12.31 18.08 -27.88
C SER A 66 11.05 18.04 -28.75
N ASN A 67 11.10 18.71 -29.90
CA ASN A 67 10.06 18.63 -30.93
C ASN A 67 9.92 17.20 -31.47
N GLN A 68 8.70 16.80 -31.81
CA GLN A 68 8.36 15.49 -32.36
C GLN A 68 7.31 15.67 -33.47
N LYS A 69 7.74 15.61 -34.74
CA LYS A 69 6.98 16.03 -35.92
C LYS A 69 6.18 14.89 -36.55
N THR A 70 5.50 14.11 -35.71
CA THR A 70 4.73 12.95 -36.16
C THR A 70 3.42 13.35 -36.85
N TYR A 71 2.80 12.42 -37.57
CA TYR A 71 1.55 12.62 -38.30
C TYR A 71 0.73 11.33 -38.33
N MET A 72 -0.55 11.43 -38.68
CA MET A 72 -1.44 10.27 -38.79
C MET A 72 -1.12 9.50 -40.08
N PRO A 73 -0.79 8.19 -40.00
CA PRO A 73 -0.55 7.36 -41.18
C PRO A 73 -1.86 7.04 -41.93
N THR A 74 -1.76 6.75 -43.22
CA THR A 74 -2.93 6.45 -44.07
C THR A 74 -2.91 5.06 -44.71
N GLY A 75 -1.75 4.39 -44.77
CA GLY A 75 -1.58 3.17 -45.57
C GLY A 75 -1.61 3.40 -47.09
N ILE A 76 -1.42 4.64 -47.56
CA ILE A 76 -1.39 4.98 -48.99
C ILE A 76 0.03 5.39 -49.40
N TYR A 77 0.53 4.80 -50.48
CA TYR A 77 1.78 5.15 -51.14
C TYR A 77 1.51 5.98 -52.41
N VAL A 78 2.26 7.05 -52.58
CA VAL A 78 2.22 7.94 -53.76
C VAL A 78 3.52 7.76 -54.53
N LYS A 79 3.44 7.41 -55.83
CA LYS A 79 4.63 7.26 -56.67
C LYS A 79 5.30 8.63 -56.93
N PRO A 80 6.59 8.66 -57.30
CA PRO A 80 7.26 9.86 -57.79
C PRO A 80 6.43 10.59 -58.84
N ASN A 81 6.16 11.88 -58.60
CA ASN A 81 5.36 12.78 -59.43
C ASN A 81 3.89 12.40 -59.66
N GLU A 82 3.38 11.35 -59.03
CA GLU A 82 1.96 11.00 -59.09
C GLU A 82 1.11 12.12 -58.46
N GLN A 83 0.03 12.50 -59.14
CA GLN A 83 -0.95 13.44 -58.62
C GLN A 83 -1.96 12.70 -57.75
N VAL A 84 -2.23 13.27 -56.57
CA VAL A 84 -3.22 12.77 -55.62
C VAL A 84 -4.20 13.89 -55.32
N THR A 85 -5.50 13.58 -55.44
CA THR A 85 -6.57 14.52 -55.13
C THR A 85 -7.17 14.18 -53.77
N ILE A 86 -7.31 15.20 -52.93
CA ILE A 86 -7.67 15.09 -51.53
C ILE A 86 -8.75 16.12 -51.23
N GLU A 87 -9.89 15.63 -50.76
CA GLU A 87 -11.00 16.44 -50.29
C GLU A 87 -10.87 16.66 -48.78
N VAL A 88 -10.88 17.92 -48.35
CA VAL A 88 -10.82 18.31 -46.93
C VAL A 88 -12.14 18.95 -46.53
N SER A 89 -12.85 18.32 -45.62
CA SER A 89 -14.14 18.84 -45.13
C SER A 89 -13.98 19.97 -44.11
N GLY A 90 -15.02 20.79 -43.95
CA GLY A 90 -15.10 21.82 -42.91
C GLY A 90 -14.45 23.13 -43.31
N THR A 91 -13.85 23.83 -42.35
CA THR A 91 -13.27 25.18 -42.54
C THR A 91 -11.80 25.28 -42.12
N GLN A 92 -11.26 24.23 -41.52
CA GLN A 92 -9.90 24.21 -40.98
C GLN A 92 -8.91 23.75 -42.05
N LYS A 93 -7.72 24.37 -42.08
CA LYS A 93 -6.59 23.89 -42.87
C LYS A 93 -5.88 22.76 -42.13
N ILE A 94 -5.37 21.80 -42.87
CA ILE A 94 -4.55 20.69 -42.35
C ILE A 94 -3.24 20.58 -43.15
N ARG A 95 -2.33 19.71 -42.74
CA ARG A 95 -1.15 19.35 -43.56
C ARG A 95 -1.27 17.94 -44.11
N ALA A 96 -0.81 17.78 -45.35
CA ALA A 96 -0.40 16.50 -45.92
C ALA A 96 1.13 16.42 -45.94
N ILE A 97 1.66 15.22 -45.73
CA ILE A 97 3.09 14.92 -45.83
C ILE A 97 3.22 13.72 -46.77
N ILE A 98 4.00 13.83 -47.86
CA ILE A 98 4.30 12.71 -48.76
C ILE A 98 5.79 12.35 -48.61
N GLY A 99 6.04 11.22 -47.97
CA GLY A 99 7.38 10.71 -47.60
C GLY A 99 7.55 10.55 -46.09
N THR A 100 8.29 9.52 -45.69
CA THR A 100 8.62 9.20 -44.30
C THR A 100 10.12 9.41 -44.08
N HIS A 101 10.49 10.48 -43.38
CA HIS A 101 11.89 10.73 -43.03
C HIS A 101 12.46 9.57 -42.18
N GLN A 102 13.76 9.29 -42.33
CA GLN A 102 14.46 8.06 -41.88
C GLN A 102 14.18 6.82 -42.74
N TYR A 103 12.96 6.61 -43.23
CA TYR A 103 12.64 5.48 -44.12
C TYR A 103 13.06 5.77 -45.57
N ASP A 104 12.58 6.90 -46.11
CA ASP A 104 12.94 7.41 -47.41
C ASP A 104 14.28 8.16 -47.34
N LYS A 105 15.04 8.15 -48.44
CA LYS A 105 16.34 8.86 -48.51
C LYS A 105 16.18 10.38 -48.36
N GLU A 106 15.12 10.90 -48.96
CA GLU A 106 14.81 12.33 -48.98
C GLU A 106 13.75 12.67 -47.94
N TRP A 107 13.74 13.92 -47.49
CA TRP A 107 12.68 14.41 -46.62
C TRP A 107 11.32 14.39 -47.32
N GLY A 108 10.28 14.10 -46.55
CA GLY A 108 8.90 14.15 -47.04
C GLY A 108 8.48 15.57 -47.45
N LYS A 109 7.70 15.67 -48.53
CA LYS A 109 7.15 16.94 -48.99
C LYS A 109 5.91 17.29 -48.16
N GLU A 110 5.95 18.44 -47.50
CA GLU A 110 4.82 18.96 -46.71
C GLU A 110 4.00 19.96 -47.53
N VAL A 111 2.67 19.82 -47.49
CA VAL A 111 1.74 20.69 -48.19
C VAL A 111 0.58 21.06 -47.28
N ASN A 112 0.28 22.36 -47.17
CA ASN A 112 -0.93 22.83 -46.49
C ASN A 112 -2.13 22.60 -47.40
N LEU A 113 -3.15 21.91 -46.89
CA LEU A 113 -4.41 21.66 -47.59
C LEU A 113 -5.46 22.65 -47.09
N SER A 114 -6.16 23.28 -48.03
CA SER A 114 -7.31 24.13 -47.73
C SER A 114 -8.60 23.31 -47.74
N PRO A 115 -9.69 23.75 -47.08
CA PRO A 115 -11.00 23.13 -47.25
C PRO A 115 -11.40 23.02 -48.73
N GLY A 116 -12.05 21.91 -49.08
CA GLY A 116 -12.39 21.54 -50.45
C GLY A 116 -11.36 20.61 -51.10
N SER A 117 -11.37 20.57 -52.44
CA SER A 117 -10.50 19.71 -53.25
C SER A 117 -9.10 20.30 -53.41
N ASN A 118 -8.07 19.48 -53.14
CA ASN A 118 -6.66 19.82 -53.30
C ASN A 118 -5.99 18.76 -54.17
N THR A 119 -5.18 19.16 -55.15
CA THR A 119 -4.35 18.23 -55.93
C THR A 119 -2.88 18.49 -55.63
N ILE A 120 -2.18 17.47 -55.16
CA ILE A 120 -0.78 17.55 -54.73
C ILE A 120 0.05 16.42 -55.35
N SER A 121 1.37 16.59 -55.39
CA SER A 121 2.33 15.57 -55.82
C SER A 121 3.68 15.78 -55.14
N SER A 122 4.51 14.74 -55.09
CA SER A 122 5.89 14.81 -54.58
C SER A 122 6.88 14.27 -55.62
N PRO A 123 8.00 14.96 -55.91
CA PRO A 123 9.01 14.46 -56.84
C PRO A 123 9.56 13.09 -56.46
N ASN A 124 9.66 12.79 -55.17
CA ASN A 124 10.25 11.56 -54.65
C ASN A 124 9.21 10.47 -54.35
N GLY A 125 7.93 10.82 -54.37
CA GLY A 125 6.87 9.93 -53.85
C GLY A 125 7.02 9.66 -52.35
N GLY A 126 6.40 8.58 -51.89
CA GLY A 126 6.45 8.12 -50.50
C GLY A 126 5.06 7.88 -49.91
N LEU A 127 5.02 7.39 -48.67
CA LEU A 127 3.76 7.25 -47.92
C LEU A 127 3.14 8.62 -47.65
N ILE A 128 1.83 8.76 -47.81
CA ILE A 128 1.11 9.97 -47.43
C ILE A 128 0.58 9.88 -46.00
N GLY A 129 0.73 10.97 -45.25
CA GLY A 129 0.18 11.15 -43.91
C GLY A 129 -0.51 12.49 -43.76
N PHE A 130 -1.37 12.61 -42.75
CA PHE A 130 -2.09 13.84 -42.45
C PHE A 130 -1.84 14.35 -41.04
N ASP A 131 -1.80 15.67 -40.87
CA ASP A 131 -1.65 16.32 -39.58
C ASP A 131 -2.68 17.42 -39.41
N ASN A 132 -3.44 17.33 -38.31
CA ASN A 132 -4.37 18.35 -37.86
C ASN A 132 -3.75 19.03 -36.62
N PRO A 133 -3.02 20.15 -36.80
CA PRO A 133 -2.32 20.82 -35.71
C PRO A 133 -3.25 21.64 -34.78
N GLN A 134 -4.56 21.57 -34.97
CA GLN A 134 -5.54 22.31 -34.17
C GLN A 134 -5.61 21.71 -32.77
N ASP A 135 -6.13 22.48 -31.80
CA ASP A 135 -6.30 22.01 -30.43
C ASP A 135 -7.59 21.21 -30.21
N THR A 136 -8.62 21.44 -31.01
CA THR A 136 -9.93 20.78 -30.88
C THR A 136 -10.56 20.52 -32.24
N GLY A 137 -11.49 19.57 -32.27
CA GLY A 137 -12.23 19.20 -33.47
C GLY A 137 -11.69 17.96 -34.19
N THR A 138 -12.37 17.57 -35.26
CA THR A 138 -12.00 16.47 -36.15
C THR A 138 -12.29 16.91 -37.57
N VAL A 139 -11.34 16.67 -38.48
CA VAL A 139 -11.47 17.02 -39.89
C VAL A 139 -11.63 15.73 -40.70
N LYS A 140 -12.68 15.66 -41.51
CA LYS A 140 -12.86 14.54 -42.46
C LYS A 140 -12.00 14.78 -43.69
N VAL A 141 -11.18 13.81 -44.04
CA VAL A 141 -10.27 13.85 -45.18
C VAL A 141 -10.54 12.64 -46.07
N LYS A 142 -10.65 12.87 -47.39
CA LYS A 142 -10.86 11.80 -48.37
C LYS A 142 -9.84 11.88 -49.49
N VAL A 143 -9.07 10.82 -49.72
CA VAL A 143 -8.21 10.68 -50.90
C VAL A 143 -9.06 10.16 -52.06
N THR A 144 -9.50 11.06 -52.94
CA THR A 144 -10.47 10.74 -54.01
C THR A 144 -9.82 10.14 -55.24
N GLN A 145 -8.57 10.50 -55.55
CA GLN A 145 -7.84 10.01 -56.72
C GLN A 145 -6.33 9.90 -56.42
N GLY A 146 -5.66 8.97 -57.10
CA GLY A 146 -4.24 8.70 -56.94
C GLY A 146 -3.89 7.94 -55.66
N GLY A 147 -2.65 7.47 -55.60
CA GLY A 147 -2.11 6.66 -54.53
C GLY A 147 -2.57 5.20 -54.57
N SER A 148 -1.68 4.32 -54.14
CA SER A 148 -1.91 2.87 -54.06
C SER A 148 -1.84 2.39 -52.61
N PRO A 149 -2.68 1.43 -52.18
CA PRO A 149 -2.63 0.89 -50.82
C PRO A 149 -1.33 0.10 -50.58
N VAL A 150 -0.87 0.13 -49.33
CA VAL A 150 0.17 -0.75 -48.78
C VAL A 150 -0.40 -1.59 -47.62
N PRO A 151 0.28 -2.64 -47.13
CA PRO A 151 -0.14 -3.34 -45.91
C PRO A 151 -0.22 -2.35 -44.73
N PHE A 152 -1.44 -2.13 -44.23
CA PHE A 152 -1.73 -1.21 -43.15
C PHE A 152 -2.58 -1.89 -42.07
N PHE A 153 -1.89 -2.39 -41.04
CA PHE A 153 -2.55 -3.02 -39.90
C PHE A 153 -2.97 -1.96 -38.87
N GLU A 154 -4.15 -2.10 -38.28
CA GLU A 154 -4.66 -1.19 -37.25
C GLU A 154 -5.25 -1.99 -36.10
N LEU A 155 -4.71 -1.77 -34.90
CA LEU A 155 -5.14 -2.43 -33.68
C LEU A 155 -6.63 -2.13 -33.41
N GLY A 156 -7.40 -3.18 -33.15
CA GLY A 156 -8.85 -3.08 -32.91
C GLY A 156 -9.70 -3.07 -34.18
N LYS A 157 -9.08 -2.92 -35.36
CA LYS A 157 -9.77 -2.99 -36.67
C LYS A 157 -9.47 -4.28 -37.43
N HIS A 158 -8.22 -4.75 -37.39
CA HIS A 158 -7.76 -5.87 -38.19
C HIS A 158 -7.38 -7.09 -37.33
N THR A 159 -7.53 -8.29 -37.90
CA THR A 159 -7.19 -9.59 -37.30
C THR A 159 -5.84 -10.12 -37.82
N LYS A 160 -5.32 -11.21 -37.23
CA LYS A 160 -4.11 -11.88 -37.74
C LYS A 160 -4.32 -12.38 -39.18
N GLU A 161 -5.51 -12.85 -39.50
CA GLU A 161 -5.86 -13.34 -40.83
C GLU A 161 -5.87 -12.18 -41.84
N ASP A 162 -6.42 -11.02 -41.48
CA ASP A 162 -6.35 -9.81 -42.29
C ASP A 162 -4.89 -9.38 -42.52
N TRP A 163 -4.06 -9.45 -41.48
CA TRP A 163 -2.64 -9.14 -41.55
C TRP A 163 -1.90 -9.99 -42.59
N ILE A 164 -2.05 -11.32 -42.51
CA ILE A 164 -1.45 -12.25 -43.49
C ILE A 164 -1.99 -11.97 -44.90
N ALA A 165 -3.29 -11.72 -45.03
CA ALA A 165 -3.92 -11.42 -46.31
C ALA A 165 -3.41 -10.11 -46.93
N MET A 166 -3.22 -9.05 -46.14
CA MET A 166 -2.62 -7.79 -46.60
C MET A 166 -1.20 -7.99 -47.11
N MET A 167 -0.37 -8.71 -46.36
CA MET A 167 1.02 -8.98 -46.73
C MET A 167 1.14 -9.80 -48.02
N ASN A 168 0.23 -10.76 -48.23
CA ASN A 168 0.17 -11.55 -49.47
C ASN A 168 -0.35 -10.74 -50.66
N LYS A 169 -1.32 -9.83 -50.43
CA LYS A 169 -1.93 -9.02 -51.48
C LYS A 169 -0.98 -7.96 -52.04
N TYR A 170 -0.07 -7.44 -51.22
CA TYR A 170 0.88 -6.39 -51.60
C TYR A 170 2.33 -6.86 -51.41
N PRO A 171 2.81 -7.83 -52.21
CA PRO A 171 4.11 -8.46 -52.01
C PRO A 171 5.30 -7.54 -52.31
N ASP A 172 5.09 -6.45 -53.06
CA ASP A 172 6.12 -5.49 -53.49
C ASP A 172 5.81 -4.07 -52.99
N ALA A 173 5.06 -3.94 -51.89
CA ALA A 173 4.70 -2.65 -51.31
C ALA A 173 5.94 -1.83 -50.92
N HIS A 174 5.88 -0.51 -51.13
CA HIS A 174 6.96 0.42 -50.77
C HIS A 174 7.34 0.32 -49.28
N ALA A 175 6.35 0.09 -48.42
CA ALA A 175 6.48 0.00 -46.97
C ALA A 175 5.31 -0.78 -46.37
N VAL A 176 5.41 -1.09 -45.09
CA VAL A 176 4.37 -1.68 -44.25
C VAL A 176 4.15 -0.76 -43.05
N GLN A 177 2.89 -0.53 -42.69
CA GLN A 177 2.54 0.27 -41.52
C GLN A 177 1.70 -0.53 -40.52
N LEU A 178 2.07 -0.49 -39.24
CA LEU A 178 1.30 -1.05 -38.13
C LEU A 178 0.95 0.05 -37.14
N LYS A 179 -0.34 0.32 -36.96
CA LYS A 179 -0.86 1.38 -36.11
C LYS A 179 -1.54 0.81 -34.87
N SER A 180 -1.18 1.34 -33.72
CA SER A 180 -1.83 1.14 -32.43
C SER A 180 -2.58 2.40 -31.99
N GLU A 181 -2.96 2.50 -30.72
CA GLU A 181 -3.57 3.72 -30.19
C GLU A 181 -2.54 4.85 -30.03
N LYS A 182 -1.29 4.50 -29.69
CA LYS A 182 -0.24 5.47 -29.36
C LYS A 182 0.97 5.42 -30.29
N ALA A 183 1.17 4.33 -31.02
CA ALA A 183 2.35 4.14 -31.88
C ALA A 183 1.98 3.81 -33.33
N VAL A 184 2.82 4.25 -34.27
CA VAL A 184 2.88 3.74 -35.64
C VAL A 184 4.28 3.20 -35.92
N LEU A 185 4.33 1.96 -36.40
CA LEU A 185 5.54 1.36 -36.93
C LEU A 185 5.52 1.46 -38.44
N THR A 186 6.57 2.01 -39.05
CA THR A 186 6.77 2.01 -40.51
C THR A 186 8.01 1.21 -40.83
N VAL A 187 7.85 0.08 -41.51
CA VAL A 187 8.91 -0.89 -41.76
C VAL A 187 8.93 -1.35 -43.22
N THR A 188 10.04 -1.95 -43.62
CA THR A 188 10.18 -2.59 -44.92
C THR A 188 9.34 -3.86 -44.96
N GLN A 189 8.94 -4.21 -46.17
CA GLN A 189 8.17 -5.41 -46.40
C GLN A 189 8.96 -6.69 -46.07
N ASP A 190 10.26 -6.70 -46.36
CA ASP A 190 11.16 -7.81 -46.02
C ASP A 190 11.29 -8.00 -44.51
N SER A 191 11.47 -6.94 -43.74
CA SER A 191 11.54 -7.01 -42.28
C SER A 191 10.22 -7.47 -41.67
N ALA A 192 9.08 -6.98 -42.19
CA ALA A 192 7.77 -7.45 -41.77
C ALA A 192 7.56 -8.95 -42.06
N LYS A 193 7.91 -9.40 -43.28
CA LYS A 193 7.90 -10.83 -43.64
C LYS A 193 8.78 -11.67 -42.73
N LYS A 194 9.98 -11.19 -42.43
CA LYS A 194 10.95 -11.98 -41.67
C LYS A 194 10.56 -12.12 -40.19
N TYR A 195 10.03 -11.06 -39.58
CA TYR A 195 9.91 -11.00 -38.12
C TYR A 195 8.49 -10.99 -37.59
N ILE A 196 7.46 -10.68 -38.39
CA ILE A 196 6.10 -10.54 -37.85
C ILE A 196 4.97 -11.11 -38.73
N VAL A 197 5.19 -11.41 -40.03
CA VAL A 197 4.10 -11.89 -40.90
C VAL A 197 3.39 -13.13 -40.37
N ASP A 198 4.14 -14.09 -39.84
CA ASP A 198 3.61 -15.34 -39.30
C ASP A 198 3.17 -15.22 -37.83
N GLN A 199 3.43 -14.06 -37.21
CA GLN A 199 3.05 -13.75 -35.84
C GLN A 199 1.73 -12.96 -35.80
N ASP A 200 1.08 -12.92 -34.64
CA ASP A 200 0.00 -11.97 -34.40
C ASP A 200 0.64 -10.60 -34.06
N PRO A 201 0.35 -9.52 -34.81
CA PRO A 201 0.88 -8.19 -34.50
C PRO A 201 0.22 -7.54 -33.28
N ILE A 202 -0.93 -8.03 -32.80
CA ILE A 202 -1.69 -7.42 -31.70
C ILE A 202 -0.87 -7.35 -30.40
N PRO A 203 -0.22 -8.43 -29.91
CA PRO A 203 0.62 -8.37 -28.72
C PRO A 203 1.78 -7.36 -28.82
N LEU A 204 2.39 -7.23 -30.01
CA LEU A 204 3.47 -6.26 -30.22
C LEU A 204 2.96 -4.84 -30.06
N LEU A 205 1.86 -4.49 -30.73
CA LEU A 205 1.29 -3.15 -30.70
C LEU A 205 0.81 -2.75 -29.30
N LYS A 206 0.19 -3.68 -28.55
CA LYS A 206 -0.17 -3.46 -27.15
C LYS A 206 1.07 -3.18 -26.29
N LYS A 207 2.18 -3.88 -26.54
CA LYS A 207 3.44 -3.68 -25.81
C LYS A 207 4.04 -2.29 -26.05
N TYR A 208 3.95 -1.77 -27.28
CA TYR A 208 4.32 -0.38 -27.58
C TYR A 208 3.42 0.64 -26.87
N ASP A 209 2.10 0.41 -26.86
CA ASP A 209 1.16 1.28 -26.14
C ASP A 209 1.44 1.28 -24.62
N GLU A 210 1.70 0.12 -24.02
CA GLU A 210 2.07 -0.03 -22.60
C GLU A 210 3.39 0.67 -22.27
N MET A 211 4.41 0.51 -23.13
CA MET A 211 5.68 1.22 -23.02
C MET A 211 5.44 2.74 -22.99
N ILE A 212 4.72 3.27 -23.98
CA ILE A 212 4.44 4.71 -24.11
C ILE A 212 3.71 5.23 -22.87
N ARG A 213 2.69 4.50 -22.39
CA ARG A 213 1.93 4.90 -21.18
C ARG A 213 2.79 4.89 -19.92
N ALA A 214 3.71 3.94 -19.77
CA ALA A 214 4.64 3.92 -18.65
C ALA A 214 5.55 5.16 -18.65
N GLN A 215 6.03 5.54 -19.83
CA GLN A 215 6.88 6.71 -19.98
C GLN A 215 6.11 8.02 -19.81
N ASP A 216 4.88 8.10 -20.32
CA ASP A 216 3.97 9.22 -20.05
C ASP A 216 3.69 9.35 -18.54
N LYS A 217 3.42 8.23 -17.86
CA LYS A 217 3.16 8.20 -16.42
C LYS A 217 4.34 8.80 -15.64
N ILE A 218 5.58 8.36 -15.88
CA ILE A 218 6.74 8.90 -15.16
C ILE A 218 7.04 10.36 -15.51
N SER A 219 6.64 10.81 -16.70
CA SER A 219 6.61 12.23 -17.10
C SER A 219 5.48 13.03 -16.44
N GLY A 220 4.69 12.42 -15.56
CA GLY A 220 3.53 13.03 -14.93
C GLY A 220 2.44 13.42 -15.93
N LEU A 221 2.36 12.73 -17.05
CA LEU A 221 1.32 12.89 -18.08
C LEU A 221 0.23 11.86 -17.87
N SER A 222 -1.03 12.25 -18.09
CA SER A 222 -2.17 11.34 -18.07
C SER A 222 -3.22 11.74 -19.09
N GLU A 223 -3.87 10.77 -19.71
CA GLU A 223 -4.97 11.01 -20.66
C GLU A 223 -6.20 11.66 -20.01
N LYS A 224 -6.32 11.55 -18.68
CA LYS A 224 -7.47 12.00 -17.89
C LYS A 224 -7.14 13.16 -16.97
N ASP A 225 -5.93 13.72 -17.04
CA ASP A 225 -5.57 14.86 -16.18
C ASP A 225 -6.42 16.08 -16.58
N PRO A 226 -7.14 16.71 -15.64
CA PRO A 226 -7.97 17.87 -15.93
C PRO A 226 -7.15 19.12 -16.28
N ASN A 227 -5.88 19.18 -15.87
CA ASN A 227 -4.99 20.28 -16.23
C ASN A 227 -4.38 20.03 -17.63
N PRO A 228 -4.65 20.90 -18.63
CA PRO A 228 -4.09 20.73 -19.97
C PRO A 228 -2.55 20.70 -20.02
N LEU A 229 -1.85 21.24 -19.01
CA LEU A 229 -0.39 21.17 -18.90
C LEU A 229 0.14 19.75 -18.61
N HIS A 230 -0.72 18.86 -18.12
CA HIS A 230 -0.35 17.50 -17.68
C HIS A 230 -1.09 16.42 -18.46
N ARG A 231 -1.82 16.79 -19.51
CA ARG A 231 -2.44 15.82 -20.41
C ARG A 231 -1.37 15.12 -21.25
N SER A 232 -1.49 13.81 -21.45
CA SER A 232 -0.69 13.11 -22.47
C SER A 232 -0.90 13.72 -23.85
N THR A 233 0.16 13.72 -24.67
CA THR A 233 0.04 14.16 -26.06
C THR A 233 -0.96 13.29 -26.83
N ARG A 234 -1.71 13.92 -27.73
CA ARG A 234 -2.65 13.23 -28.65
C ARG A 234 -1.96 12.82 -29.96
N ARG A 235 -0.71 13.20 -30.14
CA ARG A 235 0.10 12.83 -31.30
C ARG A 235 0.54 11.37 -31.17
N ILE A 236 0.50 10.65 -32.28
CA ILE A 236 1.00 9.28 -32.36
C ILE A 236 2.53 9.29 -32.35
N TRP A 237 3.16 8.31 -31.72
CA TRP A 237 4.60 8.13 -31.69
C TRP A 237 5.06 7.28 -32.87
N ALA A 238 6.03 7.74 -33.66
CA ALA A 238 6.52 6.95 -34.79
C ALA A 238 7.75 6.12 -34.41
N PHE A 239 7.79 4.91 -34.97
CA PHE A 239 8.86 3.94 -34.89
C PHE A 239 9.19 3.53 -36.32
N VAL A 240 10.36 3.92 -36.82
CA VAL A 240 10.66 3.87 -38.26
C VAL A 240 11.89 3.01 -38.54
N GLU A 241 11.75 2.05 -39.44
CA GLU A 241 12.91 1.36 -39.99
C GLU A 241 13.71 2.30 -40.89
N ASN A 242 15.03 2.33 -40.73
CA ASN A 242 15.91 3.02 -41.67
C ASN A 242 16.67 2.00 -42.54
N PRO A 243 16.17 1.69 -43.75
CA PRO A 243 16.85 0.81 -44.70
C PRO A 243 18.11 1.43 -45.32
N ASN A 244 18.28 2.75 -45.19
CA ASN A 244 19.45 3.48 -45.71
C ASN A 244 20.65 3.42 -44.77
N LYS A 245 20.48 2.85 -43.57
CA LYS A 245 21.56 2.63 -42.60
C LYS A 245 21.51 1.17 -42.14
N PRO A 246 22.15 0.23 -42.84
CA PRO A 246 22.05 -1.18 -42.46
C PRO A 246 22.65 -1.47 -41.08
N ASP A 247 23.81 -0.90 -40.71
CA ASP A 247 24.60 -1.41 -39.57
C ASP A 247 24.53 -0.60 -38.26
N TRP A 248 23.60 0.35 -38.12
CA TRP A 248 23.62 1.36 -37.04
C TRP A 248 22.47 1.27 -36.02
N GLY A 249 22.40 0.19 -35.23
CA GLY A 249 21.60 0.11 -34.00
C GLY A 249 20.21 0.79 -34.00
N MET A 250 19.95 1.62 -32.99
CA MET A 250 18.75 2.45 -32.85
C MET A 250 19.15 3.87 -32.50
N TYR A 251 18.29 4.83 -32.78
CA TYR A 251 18.50 6.24 -32.44
C TYR A 251 17.17 7.03 -32.44
N ALA A 252 17.09 8.07 -31.63
CA ALA A 252 15.99 9.02 -31.65
C ALA A 252 16.15 10.07 -32.77
N SER A 253 15.04 10.55 -33.28
CA SER A 253 14.97 11.55 -34.35
C SER A 253 13.82 12.55 -34.12
N LEU A 254 13.70 13.54 -35.01
CA LEU A 254 12.58 14.48 -35.00
C LEU A 254 11.23 13.78 -35.24
N ASP A 255 11.23 12.62 -35.89
CA ASP A 255 10.03 11.90 -36.30
C ASP A 255 9.65 10.78 -35.32
N GLY A 256 10.43 10.60 -34.25
CA GLY A 256 10.29 9.49 -33.30
C GLY A 256 11.55 8.64 -33.23
N ALA A 257 11.40 7.36 -32.90
CA ALA A 257 12.53 6.43 -32.80
C ALA A 257 12.77 5.73 -34.15
N ALA A 258 14.04 5.56 -34.50
CA ALA A 258 14.45 4.84 -35.70
C ALA A 258 15.30 3.61 -35.36
N PHE A 259 15.19 2.57 -36.17
CA PHE A 259 15.94 1.32 -36.02
C PHE A 259 16.48 0.88 -37.38
N THR A 260 17.69 0.34 -37.39
CA THR A 260 18.33 -0.07 -38.64
C THR A 260 17.89 -1.45 -39.10
N THR A 261 17.88 -1.64 -40.42
CA THR A 261 17.45 -2.89 -41.07
C THR A 261 18.39 -4.06 -40.80
N ALA A 262 19.70 -3.85 -40.61
CA ALA A 262 20.61 -4.94 -40.27
C ALA A 262 20.85 -5.06 -38.75
N GLY A 263 21.20 -6.28 -38.36
CA GLY A 263 21.46 -6.65 -36.97
C GLY A 263 20.21 -6.89 -36.14
N ASN A 264 20.40 -6.85 -34.83
CA ASN A 264 19.37 -7.28 -33.86
C ASN A 264 18.34 -6.19 -33.56
N ALA A 265 18.52 -4.96 -34.08
CA ALA A 265 17.66 -3.83 -33.77
C ALA A 265 16.25 -4.01 -34.34
N ILE A 266 16.16 -4.29 -35.65
CA ILE A 266 14.88 -4.57 -36.31
C ILE A 266 14.18 -5.81 -35.75
N GLU A 267 14.93 -6.89 -35.47
CA GLU A 267 14.34 -8.10 -34.87
C GLU A 267 13.76 -7.78 -33.51
N SER A 268 14.49 -7.07 -32.66
CA SER A 268 14.00 -6.67 -31.33
C SER A 268 12.76 -5.76 -31.43
N ALA A 269 12.67 -4.89 -32.44
CA ALA A 269 11.56 -3.96 -32.62
C ALA A 269 10.28 -4.66 -33.12
N LEU A 270 10.41 -5.71 -33.92
CA LEU A 270 9.27 -6.41 -34.53
C LEU A 270 8.90 -7.74 -33.86
N ASN A 271 9.84 -8.41 -33.22
CA ASN A 271 9.57 -9.67 -32.53
C ASN A 271 9.21 -9.40 -31.07
N VAL A 272 7.93 -9.58 -30.71
CA VAL A 272 7.41 -9.31 -29.36
C VAL A 272 8.16 -10.05 -28.24
N ASN A 273 8.75 -11.21 -28.56
CA ASN A 273 9.53 -12.04 -27.63
C ASN A 273 11.00 -11.59 -27.48
N LYS A 274 11.47 -10.68 -28.36
CA LYS A 274 12.80 -10.08 -28.34
C LYS A 274 12.79 -8.58 -28.01
N PHE A 275 11.60 -8.03 -27.71
CA PHE A 275 11.41 -6.64 -27.31
C PHE A 275 12.31 -6.28 -26.13
N GLY A 276 13.12 -5.23 -26.26
CA GLY A 276 14.27 -5.00 -25.37
C GLY A 276 14.52 -3.54 -25.03
N TRP A 277 15.70 -3.26 -24.46
CA TRP A 277 16.06 -1.95 -23.93
C TRP A 277 16.09 -0.83 -24.99
N GLY A 278 16.50 -1.14 -26.22
CA GLY A 278 16.73 -0.13 -27.25
C GLY A 278 15.49 0.70 -27.57
N GLN A 279 14.32 0.07 -27.77
CA GLN A 279 13.09 0.80 -28.07
C GLN A 279 12.60 1.62 -26.88
N LEU A 280 12.81 1.11 -25.64
CA LEU A 280 12.49 1.86 -24.42
C LEU A 280 13.34 3.14 -24.34
N HIS A 281 14.64 3.00 -24.64
CA HIS A 281 15.62 4.08 -24.60
C HIS A 281 15.33 5.15 -25.67
N GLU A 282 15.22 4.77 -26.95
CA GLU A 282 14.98 5.76 -28.00
C GLU A 282 13.64 6.49 -27.85
N ALA A 283 12.59 5.77 -27.42
CA ALA A 283 11.32 6.41 -27.10
C ALA A 283 11.43 7.37 -25.89
N GLY A 284 12.33 7.08 -24.95
CA GLY A 284 12.59 7.91 -23.79
C GLY A 284 13.21 9.27 -24.15
N HIS A 285 14.05 9.35 -25.19
CA HIS A 285 14.65 10.62 -25.63
C HIS A 285 13.59 11.66 -25.99
N ALA A 286 12.48 11.21 -26.57
CA ALA A 286 11.37 12.06 -26.92
C ALA A 286 10.59 12.60 -25.70
N ARG A 287 10.93 12.21 -24.47
CA ARG A 287 10.26 12.62 -23.22
C ARG A 287 11.16 13.39 -22.26
N GLN A 288 12.46 13.43 -22.55
CA GLN A 288 13.42 14.13 -21.71
C GLN A 288 13.05 15.60 -21.55
N GLN A 289 12.86 15.99 -20.31
CA GLN A 289 12.57 17.36 -19.95
C GLN A 289 13.88 18.16 -19.85
N TYR A 290 14.00 19.21 -20.68
CA TYR A 290 15.22 20.03 -20.80
C TYR A 290 15.64 20.75 -19.51
N PRO A 291 14.73 21.34 -18.70
CA PRO A 291 15.07 22.05 -17.46
C PRO A 291 15.90 21.30 -16.42
N TRP A 292 16.03 19.99 -16.50
CA TRP A 292 16.90 19.21 -15.60
C TRP A 292 17.72 18.14 -16.34
N THR A 293 17.91 18.32 -17.64
CA THR A 293 18.88 17.58 -18.43
C THR A 293 20.03 18.53 -18.81
N TRP A 294 21.15 18.43 -18.09
CA TRP A 294 22.36 19.25 -18.28
C TRP A 294 23.47 18.47 -18.96
N ASN A 295 24.39 19.17 -19.63
CA ASN A 295 25.47 18.60 -20.44
C ASN A 295 24.92 17.67 -21.54
N HIS A 296 24.95 18.14 -22.78
CA HIS A 296 24.39 17.41 -23.92
C HIS A 296 25.41 16.56 -24.69
N ASP A 297 26.65 16.47 -24.20
CA ASP A 297 27.67 15.61 -24.79
C ASP A 297 27.42 14.12 -24.48
N LEU A 298 28.15 13.22 -25.13
CA LEU A 298 28.03 11.76 -24.95
C LEU A 298 28.30 11.26 -23.52
N ARG A 299 28.91 12.09 -22.67
CA ARG A 299 29.14 11.80 -21.23
C ARG A 299 28.20 12.60 -20.31
N GLY A 300 27.31 13.37 -20.90
CA GLY A 300 26.37 14.27 -20.24
C GLY A 300 25.10 13.57 -19.78
N MET A 301 24.08 14.34 -19.37
CA MET A 301 22.85 13.75 -18.81
C MET A 301 21.84 13.32 -19.88
N THR A 302 22.05 13.65 -21.17
CA THR A 302 21.17 13.18 -22.25
C THR A 302 21.09 11.65 -22.27
N GLU A 303 22.22 10.95 -22.15
CA GLU A 303 22.24 9.48 -22.12
C GLU A 303 21.97 8.88 -20.73
N VAL A 304 21.74 9.73 -19.72
CA VAL A 304 21.43 9.30 -18.35
C VAL A 304 19.94 9.43 -18.08
N THR A 305 19.35 10.63 -18.22
CA THR A 305 17.95 10.88 -17.84
C THR A 305 16.98 10.14 -18.76
N VAL A 306 17.35 9.83 -20.00
CA VAL A 306 16.58 8.95 -20.90
C VAL A 306 16.31 7.57 -20.28
N ASN A 307 17.26 7.07 -19.49
CA ASN A 307 17.15 5.75 -18.89
C ASN A 307 16.21 5.72 -17.68
N LEU A 308 15.75 6.89 -17.19
CA LEU A 308 14.64 6.98 -16.24
C LEU A 308 13.34 6.45 -16.87
N TYR A 309 13.03 6.90 -18.08
CA TYR A 309 11.86 6.44 -18.84
C TYR A 309 12.03 4.98 -19.27
N SER A 310 13.26 4.56 -19.56
CA SER A 310 13.57 3.17 -19.90
C SER A 310 13.32 2.23 -18.72
N LEU A 311 13.75 2.58 -17.52
CA LEU A 311 13.49 1.80 -16.29
C LEU A 311 11.99 1.75 -15.97
N ALA A 312 11.28 2.88 -16.09
CA ALA A 312 9.83 2.92 -15.89
C ALA A 312 9.09 1.98 -16.85
N ALA A 313 9.44 2.03 -18.14
CA ALA A 313 8.88 1.14 -19.13
C ALA A 313 9.28 -0.33 -18.90
N GLN A 314 10.54 -0.60 -18.54
CA GLN A 314 11.01 -1.95 -18.22
C GLN A 314 10.19 -2.55 -17.07
N LYS A 315 9.98 -1.80 -15.98
CA LYS A 315 9.20 -2.26 -14.83
C LYS A 315 7.73 -2.52 -15.19
N GLN A 316 7.14 -1.69 -16.05
CA GLN A 316 5.77 -1.90 -16.50
C GLN A 316 5.63 -3.16 -17.36
N LEU A 317 6.56 -3.37 -18.30
CA LEU A 317 6.49 -4.47 -19.27
C LEU A 317 6.98 -5.81 -18.70
N PHE A 318 7.92 -5.75 -17.75
CA PHE A 318 8.61 -6.92 -17.20
C PHE A 318 8.69 -6.85 -15.66
N PRO A 319 7.55 -6.77 -14.95
CA PRO A 319 7.51 -6.49 -13.51
C PRO A 319 8.21 -7.54 -12.64
N ASN A 320 8.36 -8.77 -13.15
CA ASN A 320 9.00 -9.88 -12.44
C ASN A 320 10.50 -10.03 -12.76
N GLN A 321 11.05 -9.18 -13.62
CA GLN A 321 12.47 -9.19 -13.95
C GLN A 321 13.22 -8.14 -13.12
N PRO A 322 14.47 -8.43 -12.70
CA PRO A 322 15.32 -7.40 -12.12
C PRO A 322 15.53 -6.27 -13.13
N THR A 323 15.67 -5.04 -12.63
CA THR A 323 15.98 -3.90 -13.49
C THR A 323 17.33 -4.11 -14.17
N ARG A 324 17.60 -3.35 -15.23
CA ARG A 324 18.93 -3.35 -15.84
C ARG A 324 20.02 -2.99 -14.84
N LEU A 325 19.77 -2.02 -13.94
CA LEU A 325 20.73 -1.61 -12.92
C LEU A 325 21.14 -2.76 -12.00
N GLU A 326 20.18 -3.61 -11.62
CA GLU A 326 20.43 -4.76 -10.76
C GLU A 326 21.09 -5.90 -11.52
N LYS A 327 20.59 -6.22 -12.73
CA LYS A 327 21.12 -7.28 -13.57
C LYS A 327 22.57 -7.04 -13.99
N GLU A 328 22.92 -5.80 -14.35
CA GLU A 328 24.24 -5.43 -14.84
C GLU A 328 25.20 -4.96 -13.71
N ARG A 329 24.76 -5.10 -12.44
CA ARG A 329 25.53 -4.76 -11.23
C ARG A 329 25.98 -3.29 -11.19
N ASP A 330 25.19 -2.38 -11.72
CA ASP A 330 25.51 -0.95 -11.73
C ASP A 330 25.47 -0.34 -10.32
N TYR A 331 24.66 -0.91 -9.41
CA TYR A 331 24.68 -0.55 -7.99
C TYR A 331 26.03 -0.81 -7.33
N ASP A 332 26.72 -1.90 -7.66
CA ASP A 332 28.03 -2.21 -7.08
C ASP A 332 29.08 -1.17 -7.49
N LYS A 333 29.03 -0.73 -8.76
CA LYS A 333 29.89 0.34 -9.28
C LYS A 333 29.58 1.68 -8.60
N ALA A 334 28.30 1.99 -8.44
CA ALA A 334 27.84 3.18 -7.71
C ALA A 334 28.33 3.18 -6.26
N PHE A 335 28.20 2.07 -5.54
CA PHE A 335 28.67 1.97 -4.16
C PHE A 335 30.20 2.03 -4.04
N ALA A 336 30.93 1.54 -5.04
CA ALA A 336 32.37 1.73 -5.13
C ALA A 336 32.74 3.22 -5.29
N TYR A 337 32.00 3.97 -6.11
CA TYR A 337 32.14 5.42 -6.24
C TYR A 337 31.81 6.15 -4.93
N LEU A 338 30.70 5.81 -4.26
CA LEU A 338 30.25 6.47 -3.03
C LEU A 338 31.26 6.36 -1.87
N LYS A 339 32.10 5.32 -1.86
CA LYS A 339 33.17 5.12 -0.86
C LYS A 339 34.38 6.04 -1.05
N GLN A 340 34.51 6.72 -2.19
CA GLN A 340 35.62 7.64 -2.45
C GLN A 340 35.52 8.91 -1.59
N THR A 341 36.65 9.54 -1.27
CA THR A 341 36.70 10.75 -0.42
C THR A 341 36.52 12.04 -1.22
N ASP A 342 37.12 12.15 -2.41
CA ASP A 342 37.00 13.33 -3.29
C ASP A 342 36.00 13.07 -4.43
N LYS A 343 34.71 13.01 -4.08
CA LYS A 343 33.61 12.78 -5.02
C LYS A 343 33.24 14.05 -5.79
N ASP A 344 33.12 13.91 -7.10
CA ASP A 344 32.58 14.93 -8.01
C ASP A 344 31.68 14.25 -9.04
N TYR A 345 30.37 14.40 -8.86
CA TYR A 345 29.37 13.76 -9.72
C TYR A 345 29.55 14.10 -11.20
N LYS A 346 30.07 15.31 -11.49
CA LYS A 346 30.27 15.79 -12.87
C LYS A 346 31.36 15.01 -13.60
N LYS A 347 32.29 14.40 -12.87
CA LYS A 347 33.42 13.63 -13.41
C LYS A 347 33.15 12.13 -13.56
N ILE A 348 31.96 11.65 -13.19
CA ILE A 348 31.60 10.25 -13.40
C ILE A 348 31.48 10.00 -14.91
N ASP A 349 32.28 9.08 -15.44
CA ASP A 349 32.23 8.69 -16.86
C ASP A 349 31.14 7.63 -17.15
N ASP A 350 30.80 6.78 -16.16
CA ASP A 350 29.77 5.74 -16.33
C ASP A 350 28.35 6.32 -16.19
N LEU A 351 27.60 6.28 -17.29
CA LEU A 351 26.24 6.80 -17.39
C LEU A 351 25.25 6.08 -16.47
N PHE A 352 25.42 4.77 -16.26
CA PHE A 352 24.53 3.99 -15.40
C PHE A 352 24.84 4.22 -13.92
N VAL A 353 26.10 4.52 -13.56
CA VAL A 353 26.43 4.99 -12.21
C VAL A 353 25.74 6.33 -11.90
N LYS A 354 25.70 7.25 -12.87
CA LYS A 354 24.91 8.49 -12.74
C LYS A 354 23.40 8.21 -12.60
N LEU A 355 22.89 7.25 -13.39
CA LEU A 355 21.48 6.86 -13.34
C LEU A 355 21.08 6.31 -11.97
N VAL A 356 21.97 5.60 -11.27
CA VAL A 356 21.68 5.07 -9.92
C VAL A 356 21.25 6.18 -8.97
N MET A 357 21.95 7.33 -8.94
CA MET A 357 21.55 8.47 -8.09
C MET A 357 20.11 8.91 -8.38
N ILE A 358 19.78 9.11 -9.66
CA ILE A 358 18.44 9.52 -10.08
C ILE A 358 17.43 8.46 -9.65
N TRP A 359 17.69 7.19 -9.96
CA TRP A 359 16.75 6.12 -9.66
C TRP A 359 16.54 5.89 -8.16
N GLN A 360 17.54 6.14 -7.31
CA GLN A 360 17.40 6.06 -5.85
C GLN A 360 16.35 7.02 -5.29
N LEU A 361 16.14 8.19 -5.91
CA LEU A 361 15.06 9.09 -5.52
C LEU A 361 13.68 8.48 -5.77
N GLN A 362 13.50 7.79 -6.91
CA GLN A 362 12.27 7.02 -7.18
C GLN A 362 12.07 5.92 -6.13
N LEU A 363 13.13 5.18 -5.79
CA LEU A 363 13.04 4.09 -4.80
C LEU A 363 12.66 4.63 -3.41
N ALA A 364 13.21 5.78 -3.04
CA ALA A 364 13.06 6.38 -1.72
C ALA A 364 11.69 7.03 -1.50
N TYR A 365 11.15 7.72 -2.52
CA TYR A 365 9.91 8.51 -2.43
C TYR A 365 8.71 7.89 -3.16
N GLY A 366 8.91 6.84 -3.96
CA GLY A 366 7.85 6.10 -4.63
C GLY A 366 7.47 6.64 -6.01
N ASP A 367 6.41 6.07 -6.57
CA ASP A 367 6.06 6.20 -7.99
C ASP A 367 5.63 7.60 -8.42
N ASP A 368 5.23 8.45 -7.48
CA ASP A 368 4.77 9.81 -7.74
C ASP A 368 5.90 10.86 -7.72
N PHE A 369 7.12 10.48 -7.31
CA PHE A 369 8.23 11.44 -7.19
C PHE A 369 8.57 12.12 -8.51
N TYR A 370 8.94 11.35 -9.55
CA TYR A 370 9.25 11.91 -10.85
C TYR A 370 8.05 12.53 -11.58
N PRO A 371 6.83 11.96 -11.54
CA PRO A 371 5.64 12.63 -12.02
C PRO A 371 5.46 14.04 -11.45
N ASN A 372 5.63 14.21 -10.14
CA ASN A 372 5.51 15.50 -9.47
C ASN A 372 6.68 16.44 -9.80
N LEU A 373 7.89 15.93 -9.97
CA LEU A 373 9.02 16.73 -10.44
C LEU A 373 8.79 17.28 -11.85
N HIS A 374 8.28 16.44 -12.77
CA HIS A 374 7.92 16.88 -14.12
C HIS A 374 6.81 17.94 -14.11
N LYS A 375 5.78 17.75 -13.28
CA LYS A 375 4.69 18.73 -13.09
C LYS A 375 5.25 20.06 -12.61
N LEU A 376 6.07 20.06 -11.56
CA LEU A 376 6.71 21.26 -11.02
C LEU A 376 7.45 22.04 -12.11
N TYR A 377 8.33 21.39 -12.89
CA TYR A 377 9.07 22.07 -13.96
C TYR A 377 8.20 22.55 -15.13
N ARG A 378 7.11 21.85 -15.45
CA ARG A 378 6.16 22.33 -16.49
C ARG A 378 5.42 23.58 -16.04
N GLU A 379 5.05 23.65 -14.78
CA GLU A 379 4.31 24.76 -14.18
C GLU A 379 5.17 26.00 -13.94
N LEU A 380 6.50 25.86 -13.90
CA LEU A 380 7.40 27.01 -13.81
C LEU A 380 7.20 27.97 -15.00
N PRO A 381 7.07 29.28 -14.74
CA PRO A 381 7.13 30.31 -15.76
C PRO A 381 8.42 30.20 -16.59
N GLU A 382 8.34 30.49 -17.89
CA GLU A 382 9.45 30.32 -18.84
C GLU A 382 10.70 31.13 -18.46
N ASN A 383 10.53 32.29 -17.81
CA ASN A 383 11.62 33.12 -17.31
C ASN A 383 12.28 32.60 -16.01
N GLN A 384 11.67 31.62 -15.33
CA GLN A 384 12.21 30.98 -14.12
C GLN A 384 12.89 29.63 -14.42
N LEU A 385 12.84 29.16 -15.66
CA LEU A 385 13.51 27.93 -16.04
C LEU A 385 15.03 28.10 -16.04
N PRO A 386 15.79 27.12 -15.53
CA PRO A 386 17.25 27.16 -15.57
C PRO A 386 17.74 27.09 -17.02
N LYS A 387 18.74 27.91 -17.36
CA LYS A 387 19.25 28.06 -18.73
C LYS A 387 20.61 27.41 -18.90
N THR A 388 21.50 27.58 -17.93
CA THR A 388 22.85 27.00 -17.94
C THR A 388 22.90 25.63 -17.25
N ASP A 389 23.91 24.82 -17.53
CA ASP A 389 24.07 23.52 -16.88
C ASP A 389 24.22 23.64 -15.36
N GLU A 390 24.93 24.67 -14.88
CA GLU A 390 25.04 24.93 -13.44
C GLU A 390 23.68 25.30 -12.84
N GLU A 391 22.92 26.20 -13.47
CA GLU A 391 21.56 26.52 -13.01
C GLU A 391 20.65 25.30 -12.99
N LYS A 392 20.76 24.39 -13.98
CA LYS A 392 19.96 23.16 -14.04
C LYS A 392 20.29 22.22 -12.89
N MET A 393 21.58 22.03 -12.58
CA MET A 393 22.01 21.21 -11.44
C MET A 393 21.51 21.79 -10.11
N GLN A 394 21.69 23.09 -9.89
CA GLN A 394 21.23 23.76 -8.67
C GLN A 394 19.70 23.72 -8.55
N ALA A 395 18.98 23.95 -9.64
CA ALA A 395 17.53 23.83 -9.69
C ALA A 395 17.07 22.39 -9.42
N PHE A 396 17.78 21.37 -9.93
CA PHE A 396 17.46 19.97 -9.68
C PHE A 396 17.57 19.63 -8.19
N ILE A 397 18.64 20.03 -7.51
CA ILE A 397 18.83 19.82 -6.07
C ILE A 397 17.70 20.50 -5.25
N TYR A 398 17.36 21.74 -5.61
CA TYR A 398 16.30 22.50 -4.96
C TYR A 398 14.91 21.90 -5.20
N ASN A 399 14.55 21.63 -6.46
CA ASN A 399 13.21 21.17 -6.82
C ASN A 399 12.95 19.72 -6.39
N THR A 400 13.95 18.86 -6.37
CA THR A 400 13.82 17.52 -5.78
C THR A 400 13.55 17.61 -4.27
N SER A 401 14.23 18.51 -3.54
CA SER A 401 13.95 18.76 -2.11
C SER A 401 12.51 19.26 -1.90
N LYS A 402 12.01 20.12 -2.79
CA LYS A 402 10.61 20.57 -2.77
C LYS A 402 9.59 19.46 -3.00
N VAL A 403 9.84 18.62 -4.00
CA VAL A 403 8.95 17.49 -4.32
C VAL A 403 8.95 16.45 -3.19
N ALA A 404 10.13 16.17 -2.62
CA ALA A 404 10.29 15.29 -1.48
C ALA A 404 9.69 15.85 -0.17
N LYS A 405 9.50 17.18 -0.09
CA LYS A 405 9.23 17.92 1.17
C LYS A 405 10.24 17.56 2.26
N GLN A 406 11.49 17.33 1.86
CA GLN A 406 12.59 16.93 2.72
C GLN A 406 13.86 17.62 2.23
N ASN A 407 14.72 18.03 3.16
CA ASN A 407 16.01 18.60 2.81
C ASN A 407 16.95 17.47 2.33
N LEU A 408 17.16 17.40 1.01
CA LEU A 408 17.96 16.39 0.32
C LEU A 408 19.45 16.74 0.19
N LEU A 409 19.93 17.83 0.81
CA LEU A 409 21.35 18.18 0.78
C LEU A 409 22.26 17.01 1.19
N PRO A 410 21.97 16.22 2.26
CA PRO A 410 22.80 15.08 2.61
C PRO A 410 22.93 14.05 1.49
N PHE A 411 21.85 13.78 0.74
CA PHE A 411 21.88 12.84 -0.37
C PHE A 411 22.77 13.31 -1.52
N PHE A 412 22.62 14.58 -1.93
CA PHE A 412 23.44 15.14 -3.01
C PHE A 412 24.92 15.29 -2.62
N ASP A 413 25.19 15.58 -1.35
CA ASP A 413 26.54 15.63 -0.79
C ASP A 413 27.21 14.26 -0.84
N GLN A 414 26.48 13.18 -0.54
CA GLN A 414 26.99 11.81 -0.70
C GLN A 414 27.33 11.46 -2.15
N TRP A 415 26.57 11.96 -3.11
CA TRP A 415 26.85 11.73 -4.53
C TRP A 415 27.91 12.69 -5.11
N GLY A 416 28.31 13.73 -4.38
CA GLY A 416 29.23 14.75 -4.85
C GLY A 416 28.61 15.70 -5.89
N LEU A 417 27.27 15.79 -5.97
CA LEU A 417 26.56 16.79 -6.76
C LEU A 417 26.38 18.04 -5.89
N LYS A 418 27.43 18.87 -5.82
CA LYS A 418 27.56 19.92 -4.79
C LYS A 418 26.55 21.06 -5.00
N ALA A 419 25.70 21.29 -4.00
CA ALA A 419 24.86 22.49 -3.94
C ALA A 419 25.72 23.73 -3.66
N SER A 420 25.43 24.83 -4.37
CA SER A 420 26.02 26.15 -4.08
C SER A 420 25.53 26.67 -2.72
N GLN A 421 26.24 27.66 -2.16
CA GLN A 421 25.85 28.28 -0.90
C GLN A 421 24.44 28.89 -0.97
N GLU A 422 24.11 29.52 -2.10
CA GLU A 422 22.77 30.09 -2.34
C GLU A 422 21.70 28.99 -2.36
N THR A 423 21.94 27.87 -3.04
CA THR A 423 21.00 26.74 -3.08
C THR A 423 20.79 26.12 -1.71
N ARG A 424 21.87 25.96 -0.91
CA ARG A 424 21.76 25.46 0.47
C ARG A 424 20.88 26.36 1.32
N GLN A 425 21.12 27.67 1.31
CA GLN A 425 20.32 28.65 2.03
C GLN A 425 18.85 28.62 1.59
N LYS A 426 18.59 28.49 0.28
CA LYS A 426 17.21 28.35 -0.25
C LYS A 426 16.53 27.08 0.28
N ILE A 427 17.22 25.96 0.37
CA ILE A 427 16.65 24.70 0.88
C ILE A 427 16.43 24.77 2.39
N GLU A 428 17.41 25.29 3.13
CA GLU A 428 17.30 25.48 4.59
C GLU A 428 16.11 26.38 4.95
N ALA A 429 15.90 27.46 4.18
CA ALA A 429 14.77 28.36 4.36
C ALA A 429 13.38 27.71 4.11
N LEU A 430 13.31 26.53 3.47
CA LEU A 430 12.05 25.77 3.34
C LEU A 430 11.63 25.11 4.67
N ASN A 431 12.52 25.03 5.66
CA ASN A 431 12.28 24.39 6.96
C ASN A 431 11.80 22.93 6.86
N TYR A 432 12.22 22.19 5.84
CA TYR A 432 11.90 20.78 5.70
C TYR A 432 12.77 19.89 6.61
N PRO A 433 12.26 18.73 7.06
CA PRO A 433 13.04 17.75 7.80
C PRO A 433 14.31 17.36 7.04
N ILE A 434 15.42 17.22 7.77
CA ILE A 434 16.69 16.77 7.19
C ILE A 434 16.59 15.28 6.87
N LEU A 435 17.05 14.87 5.69
CA LEU A 435 17.17 13.46 5.36
C LEU A 435 18.19 12.76 6.26
N ILE A 436 17.73 11.77 7.01
CA ILE A 436 18.57 10.91 7.86
C ILE A 436 18.75 9.50 7.31
N ALA A 437 17.79 9.02 6.50
CA ALA A 437 17.84 7.69 5.91
C ALA A 437 18.93 7.63 4.82
N PRO A 438 19.74 6.57 4.76
CA PRO A 438 20.82 6.44 3.78
C PRO A 438 20.28 6.00 2.41
N ILE A 439 19.43 6.83 1.79
CA ILE A 439 18.77 6.47 0.52
C ILE A 439 19.76 6.30 -0.64
N TRP A 440 21.00 6.79 -0.49
CA TRP A 440 22.12 6.53 -1.40
C TRP A 440 22.61 5.06 -1.38
N GLU A 441 22.11 4.24 -0.46
CA GLU A 441 22.36 2.79 -0.41
C GLU A 441 21.21 1.97 -1.01
N ALA A 442 20.13 2.63 -1.47
CA ALA A 442 18.96 1.93 -2.00
C ALA A 442 19.29 1.20 -3.31
N THR A 443 18.72 0.00 -3.43
CA THR A 443 18.69 -0.83 -4.65
C THR A 443 17.25 -1.25 -4.96
N ASP A 444 16.98 -1.75 -6.16
CA ASP A 444 15.64 -2.26 -6.50
C ASP A 444 15.19 -3.41 -5.58
N SER A 445 16.07 -4.38 -5.25
CA SER A 445 15.74 -5.48 -4.32
C SER A 445 15.75 -5.10 -2.84
N LYS A 446 16.48 -4.03 -2.47
CA LYS A 446 16.55 -3.50 -1.10
C LYS A 446 16.33 -1.98 -1.12
N PRO A 447 15.09 -1.51 -1.29
CA PRO A 447 14.80 -0.08 -1.29
C PRO A 447 14.95 0.48 0.12
N VAL A 448 15.44 1.72 0.23
CA VAL A 448 15.47 2.50 1.48
C VAL A 448 14.47 3.64 1.33
N LYS A 449 13.43 3.67 2.18
CA LYS A 449 12.42 4.74 2.16
C LYS A 449 12.92 5.97 2.92
N ALA A 450 12.64 7.15 2.37
CA ALA A 450 13.17 8.41 2.89
C ALA A 450 12.45 8.94 4.14
N ASN A 451 11.13 8.68 4.23
CA ASN A 451 10.30 9.07 5.35
C ASN A 451 10.19 7.89 6.32
N VAL A 452 10.83 8.03 7.47
CA VAL A 452 10.61 7.14 8.61
C VAL A 452 9.70 7.85 9.61
N LEU A 453 8.50 7.31 9.80
CA LEU A 453 7.51 7.77 10.75
C LEU A 453 7.79 7.19 12.14
N LYS A 454 7.25 7.87 13.13
CA LYS A 454 7.26 7.45 14.53
C LYS A 454 5.86 7.10 14.99
N LEU A 455 5.75 6.03 15.77
CA LEU A 455 4.53 5.66 16.48
C LEU A 455 4.86 5.48 17.96
N GLY A 456 4.13 6.13 18.85
CA GLY A 456 4.40 6.06 20.28
C GLY A 456 3.24 6.57 21.12
N GLY A 457 3.48 6.63 22.42
CA GLY A 457 2.54 7.16 23.39
C GLY A 457 3.00 6.85 24.80
N ARG A 458 2.06 6.76 25.74
CA ARG A 458 2.30 6.65 27.17
C ARG A 458 1.42 5.59 27.82
N VAL A 459 2.01 4.79 28.71
CA VAL A 459 1.26 3.93 29.65
C VAL A 459 1.26 4.60 31.01
N TRP A 460 0.09 4.80 31.63
CA TRP A 460 -0.03 5.56 32.87
C TRP A 460 -1.03 4.96 33.86
N GLU A 461 -0.84 5.26 35.15
CA GLU A 461 -1.76 4.89 36.23
C GLU A 461 -2.88 5.94 36.32
N ASP A 462 -3.98 5.66 35.63
CA ASP A 462 -5.20 6.47 35.63
C ASP A 462 -5.90 6.29 36.97
N SER A 463 -5.73 7.23 37.89
CA SER A 463 -6.14 7.08 39.28
C SER A 463 -7.64 7.34 39.49
N ASN A 464 -8.27 8.11 38.60
CA ASN A 464 -9.68 8.48 38.70
C ASN A 464 -10.59 7.65 37.77
N GLN A 465 -10.01 6.77 36.95
CA GLN A 465 -10.66 5.79 36.07
C GLN A 465 -11.46 6.43 34.94
N ASN A 466 -11.07 7.61 34.47
CA ASN A 466 -11.78 8.35 33.42
C ASN A 466 -11.28 8.03 32.00
N GLY A 467 -10.17 7.29 31.84
CA GLY A 467 -9.54 6.96 30.57
C GLY A 467 -8.76 8.10 29.92
N ILE A 468 -8.55 9.21 30.64
CA ILE A 468 -7.96 10.46 30.18
C ILE A 468 -6.71 10.76 31.03
N GLN A 469 -5.63 11.22 30.41
CA GLN A 469 -4.42 11.58 31.14
C GLN A 469 -4.62 12.88 31.94
N ASP A 470 -4.47 12.79 33.25
CA ASP A 470 -4.49 13.93 34.16
C ASP A 470 -3.08 14.29 34.69
N GLN A 471 -2.84 15.57 34.99
CA GLN A 471 -1.50 16.10 35.35
C GLN A 471 -0.85 15.40 36.56
N SER A 472 -1.65 14.85 37.47
CA SER A 472 -1.17 14.17 38.68
C SER A 472 -0.83 12.70 38.47
N GLU A 473 -1.13 12.14 37.30
CA GLU A 473 -1.09 10.70 37.06
C GLU A 473 0.27 10.21 36.60
N LYS A 474 0.72 9.13 37.24
CA LYS A 474 2.09 8.64 37.09
C LYS A 474 2.23 7.75 35.87
N GLY A 475 3.42 7.80 35.26
CA GLY A 475 3.79 6.87 34.21
C GLY A 475 4.05 5.48 34.75
N MET A 476 3.82 4.47 33.92
CA MET A 476 4.13 3.08 34.24
C MET A 476 5.46 2.69 33.58
N GLU A 477 6.52 2.54 34.38
CA GLU A 477 7.85 2.16 33.89
C GLU A 477 7.96 0.66 33.56
N GLY A 478 8.71 0.34 32.50
CA GLY A 478 9.12 -1.03 32.19
C GLY A 478 8.03 -1.92 31.59
N VAL A 479 6.88 -1.35 31.23
CA VAL A 479 5.77 -2.04 30.57
C VAL A 479 6.20 -2.40 29.14
N ARG A 480 6.06 -3.66 28.77
CA ARG A 480 6.34 -4.12 27.41
C ARG A 480 5.24 -3.67 26.45
N VAL A 481 5.66 -3.13 25.31
CA VAL A 481 4.77 -2.69 24.23
C VAL A 481 5.24 -3.27 22.92
N GLN A 482 4.34 -3.90 22.16
CA GLN A 482 4.61 -4.51 20.86
C GLN A 482 3.91 -3.78 19.72
N LEU A 483 4.64 -3.56 18.64
CA LEU A 483 4.12 -3.09 17.36
C LEU A 483 3.71 -4.30 16.54
N LEU A 484 2.48 -4.31 16.04
CA LEU A 484 1.92 -5.36 15.21
C LEU A 484 1.56 -4.81 13.82
N ASN A 485 1.53 -5.69 12.81
CA ASN A 485 0.93 -5.35 11.51
C ASN A 485 -0.62 -5.37 11.57
N LYS A 486 -1.28 -5.02 10.45
CA LYS A 486 -2.76 -5.03 10.36
C LYS A 486 -3.42 -6.37 10.74
N ASP A 487 -2.71 -7.48 10.52
CA ASP A 487 -3.17 -8.86 10.72
C ASP A 487 -2.85 -9.38 12.14
N GLY A 488 -2.18 -8.59 12.98
CA GLY A 488 -1.84 -8.93 14.37
C GLY A 488 -0.49 -9.64 14.55
N ASN A 489 0.34 -9.74 13.51
CA ASN A 489 1.69 -10.32 13.63
C ASN A 489 2.68 -9.30 14.21
N GLY A 490 3.54 -9.74 15.13
CA GLY A 490 4.56 -8.90 15.77
C GLY A 490 5.65 -8.43 14.81
N LEU A 491 6.03 -7.15 14.92
CA LEU A 491 7.05 -6.48 14.11
C LEU A 491 8.24 -5.98 14.95
N LYS A 492 7.96 -5.29 16.06
CA LYS A 492 8.95 -4.70 16.97
C LYS A 492 8.42 -4.74 18.41
N GLU A 493 9.32 -4.61 19.38
CA GLU A 493 9.01 -4.53 20.81
C GLU A 493 9.89 -3.49 21.50
N VAL A 494 9.30 -2.74 22.44
CA VAL A 494 9.99 -1.79 23.31
C VAL A 494 9.45 -1.89 24.74
N LYS A 495 10.09 -1.18 25.67
CA LYS A 495 9.60 -0.99 27.04
C LYS A 495 9.40 0.50 27.32
N THR A 496 8.43 0.81 28.17
CA THR A 496 8.19 2.18 28.63
C THR A 496 9.30 2.70 29.54
N ASP A 497 9.58 4.00 29.47
CA ASP A 497 10.50 4.70 30.36
C ASP A 497 9.86 5.06 31.71
N LYS A 498 10.57 5.81 32.57
CA LYS A 498 10.13 6.19 33.92
C LYS A 498 8.86 7.03 33.92
N GLU A 499 8.66 7.81 32.88
CA GLU A 499 7.51 8.66 32.67
C GLU A 499 6.36 7.94 31.94
N GLY A 500 6.59 6.67 31.57
CA GLY A 500 5.63 5.78 30.92
C GLY A 500 5.64 5.84 29.40
N HIS A 501 6.54 6.59 28.78
CA HIS A 501 6.57 6.78 27.34
C HIS A 501 7.24 5.62 26.61
N TYR A 502 6.78 5.34 25.40
CA TYR A 502 7.40 4.40 24.48
C TYR A 502 7.40 4.94 23.04
N LEU A 503 8.34 4.47 22.22
CA LEU A 503 8.52 4.94 20.84
C LEU A 503 8.97 3.81 19.91
N PHE A 504 8.27 3.66 18.79
CA PHE A 504 8.70 2.92 17.62
C PHE A 504 9.12 3.93 16.53
N ASP A 505 10.38 3.90 16.13
CA ASP A 505 10.92 4.70 15.04
C ASP A 505 11.11 3.86 13.76
N GLY A 506 11.53 4.51 12.68
CA GLY A 506 11.89 3.78 11.46
C GLY A 506 10.69 3.21 10.71
N LEU A 507 9.47 3.71 10.94
CA LEU A 507 8.26 3.14 10.37
C LEU A 507 7.95 3.72 9.00
N ILE A 508 7.26 2.99 8.15
CA ILE A 508 6.76 3.50 6.87
C ILE A 508 5.25 3.73 6.97
N GLU A 509 4.69 4.49 6.02
CA GLU A 509 3.24 4.61 5.88
C GLU A 509 2.60 3.23 5.73
N ASN A 510 1.77 2.84 6.70
CA ASN A 510 1.08 1.55 6.71
C ASN A 510 -0.01 1.52 7.78
N THR A 511 -0.71 0.39 7.88
CA THR A 511 -1.65 0.10 8.97
C THR A 511 -1.00 -0.80 10.02
N TYR A 512 -0.98 -0.32 11.26
CA TYR A 512 -0.39 -0.98 12.42
C TYR A 512 -1.43 -1.20 13.52
N ARG A 513 -1.05 -1.96 14.54
CA ARG A 513 -1.69 -1.99 15.86
C ARG A 513 -0.62 -1.93 16.92
N VAL A 514 -0.98 -1.46 18.11
CA VAL A 514 -0.12 -1.52 19.29
C VAL A 514 -0.75 -2.45 20.33
N GLN A 515 0.08 -3.31 20.93
CA GLN A 515 -0.30 -4.16 22.05
C GLN A 515 0.52 -3.81 23.28
N VAL A 516 -0.16 -3.43 24.35
CA VAL A 516 0.43 -3.19 25.67
C VAL A 516 0.26 -4.43 26.52
N GLU A 517 1.33 -4.87 27.19
CA GLU A 517 1.29 -6.00 28.11
C GLU A 517 0.33 -5.73 29.27
N LYS A 518 -0.58 -6.67 29.53
CA LYS A 518 -1.45 -6.59 30.69
C LYS A 518 -0.65 -6.87 31.96
N LEU A 519 -0.54 -5.86 32.83
CA LEU A 519 0.17 -5.97 34.10
C LEU A 519 -0.68 -6.76 35.12
N THR A 520 -0.01 -7.58 35.93
CA THR A 520 -0.67 -8.31 37.01
C THR A 520 -1.27 -7.33 38.02
N GLY A 521 -2.57 -7.48 38.31
CA GLY A 521 -3.30 -6.61 39.23
C GLY A 521 -3.76 -5.27 38.65
N TYR A 522 -3.65 -5.08 37.33
CA TYR A 522 -4.16 -3.91 36.63
C TYR A 522 -5.20 -4.28 35.57
N ILE A 523 -6.12 -3.35 35.32
CA ILE A 523 -7.05 -3.36 34.19
C ILE A 523 -6.80 -2.14 33.30
N PHE A 524 -7.12 -2.26 32.01
CA PHE A 524 -7.10 -1.13 31.08
C PHE A 524 -8.35 -0.26 31.25
N MET A 525 -8.19 1.04 31.05
CA MET A 525 -9.24 2.03 31.17
C MET A 525 -10.03 2.20 29.86
N PRO A 526 -11.24 2.78 29.90
CA PRO A 526 -12.05 2.95 28.69
C PRO A 526 -11.35 3.83 27.66
N LYS A 527 -11.29 3.36 26.42
CA LYS A 527 -10.70 4.12 25.32
C LYS A 527 -11.57 5.29 24.87
N GLN A 528 -10.95 6.37 24.40
CA GLN A 528 -11.61 7.51 23.74
C GLN A 528 -12.76 8.11 24.58
N SER A 529 -12.49 8.38 25.85
CA SER A 529 -13.50 8.81 26.83
C SER A 529 -13.70 10.33 26.84
N GLY A 530 -12.69 11.09 26.42
CA GLY A 530 -12.68 12.54 26.35
C GLY A 530 -13.14 13.11 25.00
N GLN A 531 -13.14 14.45 24.94
CA GLN A 531 -13.27 15.19 23.67
C GLN A 531 -11.92 15.36 22.97
N ASP A 532 -10.84 15.38 23.75
CA ASP A 532 -9.47 15.46 23.25
C ASP A 532 -8.86 14.06 23.18
N LEU A 533 -8.88 13.49 21.98
CA LEU A 533 -8.37 12.14 21.73
C LEU A 533 -6.85 12.03 21.91
N THR A 534 -6.12 13.14 22.04
CA THR A 534 -4.65 13.12 22.16
C THR A 534 -4.15 12.75 23.56
N VAL A 535 -5.06 12.68 24.53
CA VAL A 535 -4.80 12.33 25.92
C VAL A 535 -5.66 11.14 26.38
N ASP A 536 -6.41 10.53 25.46
CA ASP A 536 -7.28 9.40 25.74
C ASP A 536 -6.54 8.08 25.63
N SER A 537 -7.00 7.08 26.38
CA SER A 537 -6.54 5.71 26.14
C SER A 537 -7.04 5.20 24.78
N ASN A 538 -6.23 4.40 24.08
CA ASN A 538 -6.58 3.82 22.77
C ASN A 538 -6.72 2.29 22.81
N VAL A 539 -6.28 1.64 23.89
CA VAL A 539 -6.29 0.17 23.99
C VAL A 539 -7.64 -0.35 24.46
N SER A 540 -8.03 -1.52 23.96
CA SER A 540 -9.18 -2.29 24.45
C SER A 540 -8.90 -2.95 25.80
N GLU A 541 -9.90 -3.61 26.40
CA GLU A 541 -9.72 -4.44 27.62
C GLU A 541 -8.68 -5.57 27.44
N ALA A 542 -8.39 -5.95 26.19
CA ALA A 542 -7.36 -6.91 25.83
C ALA A 542 -5.94 -6.29 25.69
N GLY A 543 -5.81 -4.97 25.85
CA GLY A 543 -4.54 -4.24 25.72
C GLY A 543 -4.11 -3.95 24.28
N VAL A 544 -5.01 -4.13 23.31
CA VAL A 544 -4.72 -3.93 21.87
C VAL A 544 -5.54 -2.77 21.32
N THR A 545 -4.92 -1.92 20.51
CA THR A 545 -5.58 -0.82 19.81
C THR A 545 -6.46 -1.30 18.64
N ASP A 546 -7.33 -0.41 18.15
CA ASP A 546 -7.85 -0.52 16.78
C ASP A 546 -6.71 -0.35 15.76
N THR A 547 -7.00 -0.53 14.47
CA THR A 547 -6.01 -0.30 13.41
C THR A 547 -5.64 1.18 13.31
N ILE A 548 -4.35 1.47 13.29
CA ILE A 548 -3.77 2.81 13.16
C ILE A 548 -3.21 2.94 11.74
N THR A 549 -3.80 3.79 10.91
CA THR A 549 -3.23 4.15 9.61
C THR A 549 -2.22 5.26 9.80
N LEU A 550 -0.94 4.92 9.79
CA LEU A 550 0.15 5.85 10.05
C LEU A 550 0.51 6.59 8.76
N LEU A 551 0.19 7.88 8.68
CA LEU A 551 0.52 8.77 7.56
C LEU A 551 1.50 9.89 7.95
N HIS A 552 1.63 10.14 9.25
CA HIS A 552 2.55 11.07 9.88
C HIS A 552 2.98 10.49 11.23
N ASP A 553 3.91 11.14 11.92
CA ASP A 553 4.25 10.78 13.29
C ASP A 553 3.00 10.83 14.18
N ASP A 554 2.76 9.79 14.96
CA ASP A 554 1.65 9.71 15.91
C ASP A 554 2.18 9.26 17.27
N LEU A 555 2.15 10.17 18.24
CA LEU A 555 2.66 9.95 19.59
C LEU A 555 1.54 9.93 20.63
N THR A 556 0.30 9.68 20.18
CA THR A 556 -0.93 9.74 20.99
C THR A 556 -1.54 8.36 21.24
N ILE A 557 -0.73 7.30 21.12
CA ILE A 557 -1.18 5.92 21.33
C ILE A 557 -0.95 5.52 22.78
N ASP A 558 -1.89 5.88 23.64
CA ASP A 558 -1.78 5.82 25.08
C ASP A 558 -2.61 4.68 25.70
N ALA A 559 -2.17 4.18 26.85
CA ALA A 559 -2.85 3.13 27.62
C ALA A 559 -2.97 3.48 29.11
N GLY A 560 -4.19 3.83 29.53
CA GLY A 560 -4.52 4.07 30.93
C GLY A 560 -4.75 2.74 31.66
N VAL A 561 -4.18 2.59 32.84
CA VAL A 561 -4.36 1.40 33.69
C VAL A 561 -4.71 1.77 35.13
N ASN A 562 -5.52 0.95 35.80
CA ASN A 562 -5.85 1.12 37.23
C ASN A 562 -5.88 -0.24 37.96
N ARG A 563 -5.62 -0.22 39.27
CA ARG A 563 -5.67 -1.39 40.17
C ARG A 563 -7.08 -1.78 40.64
N ASN A 564 -8.11 -1.02 40.32
CA ASN A 564 -9.49 -1.24 40.75
C ASN A 564 -10.14 -2.33 39.89
N ILE A 565 -10.05 -3.57 40.35
CA ILE A 565 -10.46 -4.76 39.60
C ILE A 565 -11.98 -4.96 39.67
N PHE A 566 -12.65 -4.43 40.71
CA PHE A 566 -14.08 -4.65 40.95
C PHE A 566 -14.88 -3.35 41.07
N LYS A 567 -15.83 -3.16 40.15
CA LYS A 567 -16.71 -1.99 40.00
C LYS A 567 -17.66 -1.80 41.19
N ASP A 568 -18.05 -2.88 41.87
CA ASP A 568 -18.98 -2.89 43.00
C ASP A 568 -18.28 -2.78 44.37
N VAL A 569 -16.96 -2.57 44.41
CA VAL A 569 -16.19 -2.38 45.64
C VAL A 569 -15.68 -0.94 45.72
N PRO A 570 -16.34 -0.04 46.47
CA PRO A 570 -15.93 1.36 46.57
C PRO A 570 -14.54 1.52 47.20
N GLN A 571 -13.74 2.45 46.68
CA GLN A 571 -12.37 2.74 47.16
C GLN A 571 -12.30 3.10 48.66
N GLY A 572 -13.36 3.72 49.20
CA GLY A 572 -13.46 4.06 50.63
C GLY A 572 -14.00 2.93 51.52
N HIS A 573 -14.34 1.77 50.97
CA HIS A 573 -14.89 0.67 51.75
C HIS A 573 -13.81 0.00 52.60
N TRP A 574 -14.13 -0.36 53.85
CA TRP A 574 -13.16 -0.92 54.81
C TRP A 574 -12.49 -2.22 54.32
N ALA A 575 -13.18 -3.00 53.47
CA ALA A 575 -12.65 -4.23 52.88
C ALA A 575 -11.89 -4.02 51.55
N PHE A 576 -11.84 -2.79 51.02
CA PHE A 576 -11.31 -2.51 49.68
C PHE A 576 -9.89 -3.05 49.49
N SER A 577 -8.99 -2.75 50.43
CA SER A 577 -7.60 -3.19 50.39
C SER A 577 -7.46 -4.71 50.47
N ALA A 578 -8.25 -5.36 51.34
CA ALA A 578 -8.22 -6.81 51.50
C ALA A 578 -8.70 -7.53 50.22
N ILE A 579 -9.80 -7.06 49.64
CA ILE A 579 -10.37 -7.64 48.41
C ILE A 579 -9.37 -7.53 47.25
N HIS A 580 -8.82 -6.34 47.02
CA HIS A 580 -7.89 -6.11 45.92
C HIS A 580 -6.56 -6.82 46.12
N HIS A 581 -6.03 -6.88 47.35
CA HIS A 581 -4.83 -7.65 47.64
C HIS A 581 -5.05 -9.13 47.33
N LEU A 582 -6.14 -9.74 47.81
CA LEU A 582 -6.44 -11.14 47.56
C LEU A 582 -6.69 -11.42 46.07
N ALA A 583 -7.24 -10.46 45.32
CA ALA A 583 -7.47 -10.62 43.89
C ALA A 583 -6.17 -10.54 43.09
N ASN A 584 -5.26 -9.64 43.49
CA ASN A 584 -3.91 -9.54 42.91
C ASN A 584 -3.08 -10.80 43.12
N GLU A 585 -3.23 -11.46 44.27
CA GLU A 585 -2.58 -12.75 44.56
C GLU A 585 -3.28 -13.94 43.88
N GLY A 586 -4.34 -13.71 43.10
CA GLY A 586 -5.11 -14.77 42.43
C GLY A 586 -5.90 -15.67 43.40
N ILE A 587 -6.06 -15.26 44.67
CA ILE A 587 -6.76 -16.04 45.69
C ILE A 587 -8.27 -15.90 45.51
N ILE A 588 -8.76 -14.67 45.37
CA ILE A 588 -10.19 -14.38 45.20
C ILE A 588 -10.51 -13.91 43.79
N ALA A 589 -11.65 -14.39 43.27
CA ALA A 589 -12.24 -13.92 42.03
C ALA A 589 -13.65 -13.40 42.30
N GLY A 590 -14.07 -12.41 41.51
CA GLY A 590 -15.45 -11.95 41.43
C GLY A 590 -16.32 -12.92 40.63
N TYR A 591 -17.57 -12.54 40.39
CA TYR A 591 -18.50 -13.31 39.55
C TYR A 591 -18.28 -13.12 38.04
N GLY A 592 -17.41 -12.19 37.65
CA GLY A 592 -17.16 -11.80 36.26
C GLY A 592 -17.58 -10.36 35.98
N ASN A 593 -17.24 -9.83 34.81
CA ASN A 593 -17.58 -8.46 34.35
C ASN A 593 -17.15 -7.32 35.31
N GLY A 594 -16.14 -7.56 36.14
CA GLY A 594 -15.70 -6.62 37.16
C GLY A 594 -16.62 -6.55 38.38
N ILE A 595 -17.43 -7.56 38.68
CA ILE A 595 -18.29 -7.62 39.87
C ILE A 595 -17.70 -8.60 40.89
N PHE A 596 -17.41 -8.12 42.10
CA PHE A 596 -16.95 -8.90 43.25
C PHE A 596 -18.08 -9.71 43.89
N GLY A 597 -19.30 -9.17 43.91
CA GLY A 597 -20.43 -9.69 44.69
C GLY A 597 -20.45 -9.12 46.12
N MET A 598 -20.15 -7.83 46.28
CA MET A 598 -20.10 -7.19 47.59
C MET A 598 -21.48 -7.19 48.26
N GLY A 599 -21.55 -7.63 49.52
CA GLY A 599 -22.78 -7.77 50.30
C GLY A 599 -23.40 -9.17 50.25
N ASP A 600 -23.01 -10.02 49.30
CA ASP A 600 -23.50 -11.39 49.24
C ASP A 600 -22.90 -12.26 50.34
N ASN A 601 -23.66 -13.25 50.81
CA ASN A 601 -23.15 -14.26 51.73
C ASN A 601 -22.17 -15.21 51.02
N VAL A 602 -20.99 -15.44 51.62
CA VAL A 602 -20.02 -16.41 51.08
C VAL A 602 -20.45 -17.84 51.39
N THR A 603 -20.39 -18.72 50.38
CA THR A 603 -20.77 -20.13 50.53
C THR A 603 -19.61 -21.00 51.01
N ARG A 604 -19.92 -22.16 51.60
CA ARG A 604 -18.92 -23.11 52.10
C ARG A 604 -17.96 -23.59 51.02
N GLU A 605 -18.44 -23.85 49.80
CA GLU A 605 -17.58 -24.23 48.66
C GLU A 605 -16.64 -23.08 48.24
N GLN A 606 -17.12 -21.83 48.27
CA GLN A 606 -16.30 -20.67 47.93
C GLN A 606 -15.18 -20.52 48.97
N VAL A 607 -15.50 -20.67 50.26
CA VAL A 607 -14.49 -20.66 51.32
C VAL A 607 -13.44 -21.77 51.12
N ALA A 608 -13.86 -22.98 50.74
CA ALA A 608 -12.94 -24.08 50.44
C ALA A 608 -11.98 -23.70 49.30
N ALA A 609 -12.50 -23.15 48.19
CA ALA A 609 -11.67 -22.71 47.08
C ALA A 609 -10.65 -21.62 47.48
N LEU A 610 -11.06 -20.65 48.31
CA LEU A 610 -10.18 -19.60 48.80
C LEU A 610 -9.05 -20.15 49.67
N ILE A 611 -9.38 -20.96 50.68
CA ILE A 611 -8.38 -21.56 51.58
C ILE A 611 -7.43 -22.48 50.82
N TYR A 612 -7.93 -23.26 49.86
CA TYR A 612 -7.11 -24.14 49.03
C TYR A 612 -6.03 -23.36 48.26
N ARG A 613 -6.42 -22.24 47.62
CA ARG A 613 -5.49 -21.36 46.92
C ARG A 613 -4.51 -20.68 47.88
N THR A 614 -4.99 -20.21 49.03
CA THR A 614 -4.15 -19.54 50.04
C THR A 614 -3.08 -20.47 50.62
N LEU A 615 -3.39 -21.76 50.83
CA LEU A 615 -2.45 -22.73 51.39
C LEU A 615 -1.53 -23.37 50.34
N HIS A 616 -1.68 -23.02 49.06
CA HIS A 616 -0.92 -23.59 47.94
C HIS A 616 -0.88 -25.13 47.95
N ILE A 617 -2.04 -25.76 48.19
CA ILE A 617 -2.12 -27.23 48.29
C ILE A 617 -1.81 -27.86 46.94
N GLU A 618 -0.84 -28.79 46.92
CA GLU A 618 -0.51 -29.57 45.75
C GLU A 618 -1.63 -30.54 45.38
N LYS A 619 -1.93 -30.60 44.07
CA LYS A 619 -2.94 -31.50 43.51
C LYS A 619 -2.55 -32.97 43.73
N GLN A 620 -3.52 -33.78 44.15
CA GLN A 620 -3.38 -35.23 44.27
C GLN A 620 -4.32 -35.94 43.28
N ASP A 621 -3.92 -37.11 42.81
CA ASP A 621 -4.66 -37.86 41.79
C ASP A 621 -6.07 -38.29 42.25
N LYS A 622 -6.26 -38.50 43.56
CA LYS A 622 -7.56 -38.89 44.12
C LYS A 622 -7.70 -38.54 45.60
N TYR A 623 -8.80 -37.90 45.95
CA TYR A 623 -9.27 -37.75 47.33
C TYR A 623 -10.46 -38.67 47.60
N GLU A 624 -10.52 -39.26 48.80
CA GLU A 624 -11.69 -40.00 49.25
C GLU A 624 -12.83 -39.01 49.53
N ASN A 625 -14.04 -39.34 49.08
CA ASN A 625 -15.22 -38.50 49.27
C ASN A 625 -16.10 -39.04 50.42
N PRO A 626 -16.06 -38.43 51.62
CA PRO A 626 -16.89 -38.85 52.74
C PRO A 626 -18.31 -38.27 52.70
N TYR A 627 -18.65 -37.45 51.71
CA TYR A 627 -19.90 -36.68 51.67
C TYR A 627 -20.91 -37.22 50.67
N GLY A 628 -22.18 -37.29 51.10
CA GLY A 628 -23.30 -37.73 50.25
C GLY A 628 -23.73 -36.70 49.19
N ASP A 629 -23.37 -35.43 49.36
CA ASP A 629 -23.83 -34.30 48.53
C ASP A 629 -22.71 -33.64 47.71
N ILE A 630 -21.54 -34.26 47.61
CA ILE A 630 -20.42 -33.78 46.79
C ILE A 630 -20.25 -34.64 45.55
N ASP A 631 -20.55 -34.07 44.39
CA ASP A 631 -20.23 -34.62 43.08
C ASP A 631 -20.01 -33.47 42.06
N LYS A 632 -19.70 -33.83 40.81
CA LYS A 632 -19.43 -32.87 39.74
C LYS A 632 -20.62 -31.97 39.35
N ASN A 633 -21.84 -32.37 39.70
CA ASN A 633 -23.06 -31.60 39.43
C ASN A 633 -23.41 -30.70 40.62
N SER A 634 -23.05 -31.08 41.84
CA SER A 634 -23.35 -30.29 43.04
C SER A 634 -22.37 -29.13 43.28
N THR A 635 -21.11 -29.28 42.86
CA THR A 635 -20.10 -28.23 42.97
C THR A 635 -18.96 -28.38 41.96
N MET A 636 -18.40 -27.25 41.54
CA MET A 636 -17.17 -27.21 40.75
C MET A 636 -15.90 -27.32 41.60
N PHE A 637 -16.01 -27.21 42.94
CA PHE A 637 -14.87 -27.18 43.87
C PHE A 637 -14.70 -28.49 44.65
N SER A 638 -15.06 -29.62 44.02
CA SER A 638 -15.03 -30.94 44.68
C SER A 638 -13.61 -31.31 45.14
N GLU A 639 -12.58 -30.98 44.35
CA GLU A 639 -11.19 -31.25 44.70
C GLU A 639 -10.76 -30.47 45.94
N GLU A 640 -11.03 -29.16 45.97
CA GLU A 640 -10.67 -28.27 47.07
C GLU A 640 -11.36 -28.66 48.37
N ILE A 641 -12.65 -29.01 48.30
CA ILE A 641 -13.44 -29.47 49.44
C ILE A 641 -12.85 -30.76 50.05
N LEU A 642 -12.52 -31.74 49.20
CA LEU A 642 -12.03 -33.03 49.67
C LEU A 642 -10.60 -32.94 50.20
N ALA A 643 -9.74 -32.15 49.55
CA ALA A 643 -8.39 -31.89 50.03
C ALA A 643 -8.39 -31.26 51.44
N LEU A 644 -9.20 -30.23 51.64
CA LEU A 644 -9.29 -29.55 52.94
C LEU A 644 -10.00 -30.38 54.01
N THR A 645 -10.87 -31.31 53.62
CA THR A 645 -11.49 -32.30 54.52
C THR A 645 -10.44 -33.31 55.01
N LYS A 646 -9.59 -33.81 54.12
CA LYS A 646 -8.47 -34.70 54.48
C LYS A 646 -7.49 -34.04 55.45
N LEU A 647 -7.28 -32.72 55.34
CA LEU A 647 -6.48 -31.93 56.26
C LEU A 647 -7.20 -31.61 57.60
N GLY A 648 -8.45 -32.03 57.76
CA GLY A 648 -9.25 -31.80 58.97
C GLY A 648 -9.74 -30.35 59.14
N ILE A 649 -9.53 -29.49 58.13
CA ILE A 649 -9.93 -28.08 58.15
C ILE A 649 -11.45 -27.98 58.03
N PHE A 650 -12.04 -28.74 57.10
CA PHE A 650 -13.48 -28.85 56.93
C PHE A 650 -14.04 -30.15 57.51
N GLN A 651 -15.28 -30.07 57.99
CA GLN A 651 -16.08 -31.20 58.43
C GLN A 651 -17.52 -31.04 57.91
N GLY A 652 -18.15 -32.17 57.59
CA GLY A 652 -19.56 -32.24 57.21
C GLY A 652 -20.49 -32.14 58.42
N ASP A 653 -21.79 -32.16 58.15
CA ASP A 653 -22.80 -32.25 59.18
C ASP A 653 -23.00 -33.70 59.68
N ASN A 654 -23.84 -33.85 60.70
CA ASN A 654 -24.15 -35.14 61.32
C ASN A 654 -24.95 -36.09 60.39
N GLN A 655 -25.32 -35.64 59.18
CA GLN A 655 -26.03 -36.42 58.17
C GLN A 655 -25.10 -36.88 57.05
N GLY A 656 -23.79 -36.57 57.15
CA GLY A 656 -22.79 -36.93 56.15
C GLY A 656 -22.76 -36.00 54.94
N ASN A 657 -23.23 -34.76 55.07
CA ASN A 657 -23.25 -33.78 53.97
C ASN A 657 -22.30 -32.60 54.22
N PHE A 658 -21.68 -32.09 53.16
CA PHE A 658 -20.83 -30.89 53.21
C PHE A 658 -21.63 -29.59 53.10
N ARG A 659 -22.73 -29.59 52.34
CA ARG A 659 -23.62 -28.45 52.02
C ARG A 659 -22.90 -27.35 51.24
N PRO A 660 -22.40 -27.61 50.01
CA PRO A 660 -21.49 -26.70 49.29
C PRO A 660 -22.07 -25.31 49.04
N LYS A 661 -23.38 -25.21 48.76
CA LYS A 661 -24.07 -23.94 48.47
C LYS A 661 -24.53 -23.18 49.71
N ALA A 662 -24.41 -23.74 50.91
CA ALA A 662 -24.86 -23.08 52.13
C ALA A 662 -23.91 -21.95 52.52
N ALA A 663 -24.48 -20.82 52.96
CA ALA A 663 -23.71 -19.73 53.55
C ALA A 663 -23.11 -20.15 54.90
N ILE A 664 -21.82 -19.85 55.09
CA ILE A 664 -21.10 -20.15 56.32
C ILE A 664 -21.49 -19.18 57.45
N THR A 665 -21.60 -19.67 58.68
CA THR A 665 -21.78 -18.79 59.86
C THR A 665 -20.44 -18.25 60.37
N ARG A 666 -20.46 -17.22 61.21
CA ARG A 666 -19.25 -16.69 61.85
C ARG A 666 -18.53 -17.71 62.73
N ALA A 667 -19.27 -18.59 63.41
CA ALA A 667 -18.68 -19.68 64.19
C ALA A 667 -17.98 -20.72 63.30
N GLU A 668 -18.60 -21.10 62.19
CA GLU A 668 -17.99 -22.00 61.20
C GLU A 668 -16.76 -21.35 60.54
N MET A 669 -16.83 -20.07 60.20
CA MET A 669 -15.68 -19.31 59.68
C MET A 669 -14.52 -19.29 60.67
N ALA A 670 -14.80 -19.05 61.96
CA ALA A 670 -13.77 -19.06 63.01
C ALA A 670 -13.02 -20.37 63.07
N GLN A 671 -13.74 -21.49 62.97
CA GLN A 671 -13.20 -22.84 62.96
C GLN A 671 -12.33 -23.09 61.73
N VAL A 672 -12.81 -22.73 60.55
CA VAL A 672 -12.07 -22.91 59.30
C VAL A 672 -10.76 -22.13 59.33
N ILE A 673 -10.79 -20.84 59.67
CA ILE A 673 -9.57 -20.01 59.71
C ILE A 673 -8.60 -20.50 60.81
N THR A 674 -9.10 -20.82 62.00
CA THR A 674 -8.26 -21.33 63.10
C THR A 674 -7.53 -22.61 62.71
N LYS A 675 -8.23 -23.54 62.06
CA LYS A 675 -7.63 -24.81 61.62
C LYS A 675 -6.69 -24.63 60.44
N ALA A 676 -7.07 -23.83 59.43
CA ALA A 676 -6.27 -23.58 58.24
C ALA A 676 -4.93 -22.92 58.58
N PHE A 677 -4.93 -21.96 59.50
CA PHE A 677 -3.74 -21.22 59.91
C PHE A 677 -3.12 -21.70 61.23
N ARG A 678 -3.63 -22.80 61.79
CA ARG A 678 -3.16 -23.41 63.06
C ARG A 678 -3.01 -22.39 64.20
N LEU A 679 -4.05 -21.58 64.41
CA LEU A 679 -4.01 -20.47 65.35
C LEU A 679 -4.10 -20.95 66.80
N ASN A 680 -3.23 -20.43 67.65
CA ASN A 680 -3.29 -20.65 69.10
C ASN A 680 -4.15 -19.57 69.78
N VAL A 681 -4.86 -19.97 70.84
CA VAL A 681 -5.60 -19.03 71.70
C VAL A 681 -4.60 -18.25 72.56
N LYS A 682 -4.47 -16.94 72.33
CA LYS A 682 -3.60 -16.05 73.12
C LYS A 682 -4.32 -15.48 74.36
N ALA A 683 -5.65 -15.37 74.29
CA ALA A 683 -6.51 -14.95 75.39
C ALA A 683 -7.94 -15.46 75.17
N PRO A 684 -8.73 -15.73 76.24
CA PRO A 684 -10.13 -16.10 76.10
C PRO A 684 -10.95 -14.95 75.50
N HIS A 685 -12.00 -15.28 74.76
CA HIS A 685 -12.90 -14.25 74.25
C HIS A 685 -13.63 -13.50 75.37
N ASN A 686 -14.11 -12.29 75.07
CA ASN A 686 -14.91 -11.47 75.98
C ASN A 686 -16.37 -11.28 75.51
N PHE A 687 -16.85 -12.13 74.58
CA PHE A 687 -18.21 -12.05 74.06
C PHE A 687 -19.26 -12.70 74.96
N ASN A 688 -20.36 -11.99 75.20
CA ASN A 688 -21.46 -12.40 76.09
C ASN A 688 -22.41 -13.43 75.45
N ASP A 689 -22.43 -13.50 74.12
CA ASP A 689 -23.28 -14.40 73.34
C ASP A 689 -22.55 -15.69 72.92
N VAL A 690 -21.39 -15.98 73.51
CA VAL A 690 -20.63 -17.20 73.30
C VAL A 690 -20.56 -17.98 74.62
N PRO A 691 -21.42 -18.99 74.82
CA PRO A 691 -21.43 -19.80 76.04
C PRO A 691 -20.11 -20.54 76.28
N ALA A 692 -19.79 -20.78 77.56
CA ALA A 692 -18.56 -21.47 77.96
C ALA A 692 -18.42 -22.90 77.41
N ASN A 693 -19.53 -23.54 77.02
CA ASN A 693 -19.63 -24.86 76.41
C ASN A 693 -19.86 -24.80 74.87
N SER A 694 -19.73 -23.62 74.25
CA SER A 694 -19.89 -23.49 72.79
C SER A 694 -18.82 -24.28 72.05
N TRP A 695 -19.24 -25.04 71.04
CA TRP A 695 -18.35 -25.83 70.17
C TRP A 695 -17.34 -24.96 69.40
N ALA A 696 -17.60 -23.67 69.25
CA ALA A 696 -16.73 -22.71 68.57
C ALA A 696 -15.94 -21.81 69.53
N LYS A 697 -16.06 -21.98 70.85
CA LYS A 697 -15.46 -21.11 71.86
C LYS A 697 -13.97 -20.86 71.64
N ASP A 698 -13.18 -21.92 71.47
CA ASP A 698 -11.72 -21.79 71.36
C ASP A 698 -11.32 -21.18 70.01
N ALA A 699 -12.01 -21.53 68.92
CA ALA A 699 -11.79 -20.93 67.62
C ALA A 699 -12.14 -19.43 67.61
N ILE A 700 -13.24 -19.04 68.26
CA ILE A 700 -13.62 -17.62 68.42
C ILE A 700 -12.58 -16.87 69.26
N SER A 701 -12.09 -17.48 70.34
CA SER A 701 -11.01 -16.92 71.16
C SER A 701 -9.70 -16.76 70.36
N ALA A 702 -9.37 -17.74 69.51
CA ALA A 702 -8.18 -17.71 68.67
C ALA A 702 -8.24 -16.57 67.64
N ILE A 703 -9.33 -16.44 66.87
CA ILE A 703 -9.42 -15.37 65.86
C ILE A 703 -9.52 -13.97 66.48
N GLN A 704 -10.12 -13.83 67.67
CA GLN A 704 -10.15 -12.55 68.38
C GLN A 704 -8.75 -12.17 68.90
N SER A 705 -8.11 -13.10 69.62
CA SER A 705 -6.83 -12.83 70.28
C SER A 705 -5.63 -12.74 69.30
N ASN A 706 -5.81 -13.17 68.06
CA ASN A 706 -4.87 -12.94 66.95
C ASN A 706 -5.25 -11.75 66.05
N HIS A 707 -6.24 -10.94 66.45
CA HIS A 707 -6.70 -9.75 65.72
C HIS A 707 -7.20 -10.03 64.29
N ILE A 708 -7.73 -11.23 64.04
CA ILE A 708 -8.25 -11.63 62.72
C ILE A 708 -9.70 -11.17 62.55
N ALA A 709 -10.53 -11.36 63.57
CA ALA A 709 -11.92 -10.91 63.57
C ALA A 709 -12.30 -10.25 64.90
N ALA A 710 -13.01 -9.13 64.81
CA ALA A 710 -13.65 -8.47 65.95
C ALA A 710 -15.11 -8.91 66.10
N GLY A 711 -15.71 -8.61 67.26
CA GLY A 711 -17.15 -8.73 67.47
C GLY A 711 -17.94 -7.70 66.66
N ILE A 712 -19.27 -7.81 66.72
CA ILE A 712 -20.19 -6.93 65.97
C ILE A 712 -20.65 -5.70 66.78
N GLY A 713 -20.09 -5.49 67.97
CA GLY A 713 -20.52 -4.46 68.93
C GLY A 713 -21.25 -5.06 70.15
N GLU A 714 -21.49 -4.24 71.18
CA GLU A 714 -22.22 -4.61 72.41
C GLU A 714 -21.70 -5.86 73.15
N GLY A 715 -20.42 -6.19 72.98
CA GLY A 715 -19.85 -7.42 73.53
C GLY A 715 -20.38 -8.70 72.88
N LYS A 716 -20.85 -8.66 71.63
CA LYS A 716 -21.36 -9.83 70.87
C LYS A 716 -20.44 -10.24 69.74
N PHE A 717 -20.34 -11.55 69.50
CA PHE A 717 -19.67 -12.12 68.32
C PHE A 717 -20.66 -12.45 67.19
N ALA A 718 -21.92 -12.73 67.51
CA ALA A 718 -22.96 -13.28 66.65
C ALA A 718 -22.56 -14.60 65.93
N PRO A 719 -22.38 -15.71 66.67
CA PRO A 719 -21.94 -17.00 66.12
C PRO A 719 -22.73 -17.50 64.90
N ASP A 720 -24.04 -17.28 64.88
CA ASP A 720 -24.95 -17.80 63.85
C ASP A 720 -25.13 -16.86 62.64
N MET A 721 -24.59 -15.63 62.72
CA MET A 721 -24.69 -14.67 61.62
C MET A 721 -23.93 -15.19 60.40
N LYS A 722 -24.53 -15.04 59.22
CA LYS A 722 -23.91 -15.40 57.95
C LYS A 722 -22.82 -14.39 57.60
N VAL A 723 -21.73 -14.89 57.02
CA VAL A 723 -20.56 -14.08 56.66
C VAL A 723 -20.71 -13.61 55.22
N THR A 724 -20.55 -12.32 54.99
CA THR A 724 -20.52 -11.77 53.63
C THR A 724 -19.15 -11.98 52.97
N ARG A 725 -19.10 -11.89 51.63
CA ARG A 725 -17.86 -12.08 50.86
C ARG A 725 -16.77 -11.11 51.26
N GLU A 726 -17.10 -9.83 51.47
CA GLU A 726 -16.16 -8.81 51.90
C GLU A 726 -15.69 -9.00 53.35
N GLN A 727 -16.56 -9.49 54.25
CA GLN A 727 -16.16 -9.89 55.60
C GLN A 727 -15.17 -11.05 55.57
N TYR A 728 -15.47 -12.08 54.77
CA TYR A 728 -14.57 -13.23 54.66
C TYR A 728 -13.22 -12.85 54.05
N ALA A 729 -13.22 -12.02 52.99
CA ALA A 729 -12.00 -11.50 52.38
C ALA A 729 -11.13 -10.76 53.41
N GLN A 730 -11.73 -9.92 54.26
CA GLN A 730 -11.00 -9.22 55.31
C GLN A 730 -10.43 -10.16 56.37
N PHE A 731 -11.20 -11.16 56.83
CA PHE A 731 -10.70 -12.12 57.82
C PHE A 731 -9.55 -12.97 57.25
N LEU A 732 -9.68 -13.43 56.01
CA LEU A 732 -8.63 -14.20 55.33
C LEU A 732 -7.36 -13.36 55.13
N TYR A 733 -7.50 -12.11 54.70
CA TYR A 733 -6.39 -11.17 54.56
C TYR A 733 -5.66 -10.96 55.89
N ASN A 734 -6.40 -10.71 56.99
CA ASN A 734 -5.81 -10.56 58.32
C ASN A 734 -5.09 -11.84 58.78
N ALA A 735 -5.64 -13.03 58.48
CA ALA A 735 -5.02 -14.31 58.82
C ALA A 735 -3.70 -14.54 58.06
N ILE A 736 -3.64 -14.17 56.78
CA ILE A 736 -2.41 -14.25 55.97
C ILE A 736 -1.34 -13.31 56.54
N LEU A 737 -1.70 -12.07 56.88
CA LEU A 737 -0.77 -11.12 57.49
C LEU A 737 -0.26 -11.62 58.85
N ASN A 738 -1.14 -12.21 59.66
CA ASN A 738 -0.76 -12.78 60.95
C ASN A 738 0.24 -13.94 60.77
N GLY A 739 -0.01 -14.85 59.84
CA GLY A 739 0.86 -16.00 59.57
C GLY A 739 2.28 -15.63 59.10
N ARG A 740 2.44 -14.50 58.37
CA ARG A 740 3.74 -14.01 57.91
C ARG A 740 4.60 -13.36 59.00
N SER A 741 4.03 -13.01 60.16
CA SER A 741 4.78 -12.41 61.28
C SER A 741 5.39 -13.46 62.23
N HIS A 742 5.22 -14.75 61.94
CA HIS A 742 5.73 -15.88 62.72
C HIS A 742 6.50 -16.92 61.87
N GLN A 743 6.92 -16.56 60.64
CA GLN A 743 7.90 -17.32 59.84
C GLN A 743 9.30 -16.72 59.94
#